data_AF-A0A2V2FP64-F1
#
_entry.id   AF-A0A2V2FP64-F1
#
_cell.length_a   1.000
_cell.length_b   1.000
_cell.length_c   1.000
_cell.angle_alpha   90.00
_cell.angle_beta   90.00
_cell.angle_gamma   90.00
#
_symmetry.space_group_name_H-M   'P 1'
#
loop_
_entity.id
_entity.type
_entity.pdbx_description
1 polymer ?
#
loop_
_entity_poly.entity_id
_entity_poly.type
_entity_poly.pdbx_seq_one_letter_code
_entity_poly.pdbx_strand_id
1 'polypeptide(L)'
;MGYKPGRFFEVKMEKRIQQSVKMALLSPAGSRESLIAAVQNGADAVYLGGSAFNARRFAGNFSDEELLWAIEYCHARGVSVNVTFNTLLFDKELPAALSYGRFLYEAGADAAIVQDLGLVHLLRENLPGLVLHASTQMGICDLDGARIAHDMGLSRVVLAREMSLDAVKRVCKDAGTEVEVFAHGAMCMSVSGACLFSSMAGERSGNRGTCAQPCRKRMAFGKKPGEADYALSLSDLCMLSHVQELADAGVCCIKLEGRMKRPEYVAAATRAYRAALDGADAQTLASLKRDLFSVFNRGGERTGYYYGDGGITGCVAKAEPDEALLKKLQATYAADVRKRPIRMFAVLQPGESAKLMLSCGAIFVEAAGEIVERAEKPQDVSRYAAQLQKLGATPFCVEHFTLRMPEDAFLPMGKLNALRRDACDALLQCLTARRKAPEPMCMRPILHHGDSGGKILARVRTTEQAEAAFSAGADEVLLDPVSYADEEVPRMLQKYRKGARLLLSLPASMIGASEHARVSELLQSGLFDGAEANNLGQCSMIAHLPLRIAGSGLNALNAVCAEQLVALGFNRIMLSQELTKPQMRDILEKTGGAVMIYGRTQTMQLRHCPTQEQQGCKNCAGAAGTLVDEAGRVFPLSNVRQADGCLVRMLNCCVTDITDLYAALPPVDAVLLAFYDETPNEVALRVKNACCARAGERVLPADGATRGHWARAVE
;
A
#
# COMPACT_ATOMS: atom_id res chain seq x y z
N MET A 1 -6.77 57.09 5.21
CA MET A 1 -6.92 56.13 4.09
C MET A 1 -7.18 54.77 4.69
N GLY A 2 -8.43 54.30 4.62
CA GLY A 2 -8.85 53.03 5.23
C GLY A 2 -8.59 51.85 4.29
N TYR A 3 -7.97 50.81 4.83
CA TYR A 3 -7.84 49.51 4.17
C TYR A 3 -8.61 48.49 5.02
N LYS A 4 -9.74 48.00 4.50
CA LYS A 4 -10.55 46.93 5.12
C LYS A 4 -9.88 45.57 4.83
N PRO A 5 -9.74 44.66 5.81
CA PRO A 5 -9.37 43.27 5.54
C PRO A 5 -10.52 42.54 4.85
N GLY A 6 -10.20 41.82 3.77
CA GLY A 6 -11.13 41.01 3.00
C GLY A 6 -11.71 39.85 3.80
N ARG A 7 -12.99 39.56 3.55
CA ARG A 7 -13.74 38.43 4.06
C ARG A 7 -13.07 37.11 3.66
N PHE A 8 -12.74 36.28 4.63
CA PHE A 8 -12.52 34.85 4.43
C PHE A 8 -13.84 34.23 3.99
N PHE A 9 -13.83 33.54 2.84
CA PHE A 9 -14.95 32.67 2.46
C PHE A 9 -14.84 31.39 3.28
N GLU A 10 -15.65 31.30 4.33
CA GLU A 10 -15.85 30.10 5.12
C GLU A 10 -16.68 29.12 4.26
N VAL A 11 -16.01 28.14 3.63
CA VAL A 11 -16.69 27.01 2.99
C VAL A 11 -17.28 26.16 4.10
N LYS A 12 -18.56 26.38 4.42
CA LYS A 12 -19.32 25.48 5.28
C LYS A 12 -19.30 24.09 4.65
N MET A 13 -18.54 23.19 5.26
CA MET A 13 -18.65 21.75 5.05
C MET A 13 -20.06 21.34 5.49
N GLU A 14 -20.98 21.27 4.54
CA GLU A 14 -22.27 20.63 4.78
C GLU A 14 -21.99 19.18 5.18
N LYS A 15 -22.43 18.82 6.39
CA LYS A 15 -22.51 17.42 6.84
C LYS A 15 -23.30 16.66 5.77
N ARG A 16 -22.60 15.93 4.91
CA ARG A 16 -23.22 14.93 4.03
C ARG A 16 -24.02 14.00 4.93
N ILE A 17 -25.33 14.05 4.77
CA ILE A 17 -26.25 13.04 5.25
C ILE A 17 -25.65 11.69 4.84
N GLN A 18 -25.37 10.85 5.83
CA GLN A 18 -24.72 9.56 5.69
C GLN A 18 -25.66 8.62 4.94
N GLN A 19 -25.77 8.79 3.62
CA GLN A 19 -26.25 7.73 2.73
C GLN A 19 -25.34 6.54 3.01
N SER A 20 -25.92 5.39 3.33
CA SER A 20 -25.18 4.14 3.52
C SER A 20 -24.36 3.87 2.25
N VAL A 21 -23.07 4.20 2.29
CA VAL A 21 -22.16 3.93 1.18
C VAL A 21 -22.05 2.42 1.08
N LYS A 22 -22.55 1.85 -0.01
CA LYS A 22 -22.42 0.41 -0.28
C LYS A 22 -20.92 0.10 -0.37
N MET A 23 -20.44 -0.80 0.49
CA MET A 23 -19.03 -1.20 0.51
C MET A 23 -18.66 -1.89 -0.81
N ALA A 24 -17.60 -1.40 -1.45
CA ALA A 24 -17.16 -1.86 -2.78
C ALA A 24 -16.26 -3.11 -2.68
N LEU A 25 -16.40 -4.03 -3.64
CA LEU A 25 -15.53 -5.19 -3.80
C LEU A 25 -14.41 -4.91 -4.81
N LEU A 26 -13.16 -4.85 -4.32
CA LEU A 26 -11.96 -4.71 -5.13
C LEU A 26 -11.26 -6.07 -5.35
N SER A 27 -11.36 -6.59 -6.57
CA SER A 27 -10.83 -7.90 -6.95
C SER A 27 -9.47 -7.83 -7.68
N PRO A 28 -8.59 -8.82 -7.50
CA PRO A 28 -7.30 -8.87 -8.18
C PRO A 28 -7.43 -9.28 -9.64
N ALA A 29 -6.64 -8.65 -10.51
CA ALA A 29 -6.52 -9.02 -11.92
C ALA A 29 -5.03 -9.13 -12.31
N GLY A 30 -4.55 -10.37 -12.44
CA GLY A 30 -3.17 -10.69 -12.80
C GLY A 30 -2.92 -10.93 -14.29
N SER A 31 -3.99 -11.23 -15.02
CA SER A 31 -4.04 -11.49 -16.46
C SER A 31 -5.38 -11.04 -17.01
N ARG A 32 -5.51 -11.03 -18.34
CA ARG A 32 -6.77 -10.77 -19.05
C ARG A 32 -7.92 -11.67 -18.59
N GLU A 33 -7.67 -12.97 -18.46
CA GLU A 33 -8.66 -13.96 -18.04
C GLU A 33 -9.08 -13.75 -16.58
N SER A 34 -8.12 -13.40 -15.72
CA SER A 34 -8.40 -13.08 -14.31
C SER A 34 -9.24 -11.81 -14.18
N LEU A 35 -9.02 -10.82 -15.05
CA LEU A 35 -9.83 -9.60 -15.11
C LEU A 35 -11.27 -9.92 -15.52
N ILE A 36 -11.45 -10.71 -16.59
CA ILE A 36 -12.78 -11.16 -17.03
C ILE A 36 -13.45 -11.95 -15.89
N ALA A 37 -12.74 -12.87 -15.24
CA ALA A 37 -13.23 -13.62 -14.09
C ALA A 37 -13.72 -12.71 -12.96
N ALA A 38 -12.94 -11.69 -12.57
CA ALA A 38 -13.35 -10.72 -11.55
C ALA A 38 -14.61 -9.95 -11.97
N VAL A 39 -14.62 -9.36 -13.17
CA VAL A 39 -15.73 -8.52 -13.66
C VAL A 39 -17.03 -9.32 -13.73
N GLN A 40 -16.99 -10.51 -14.34
CA GLN A 40 -18.18 -11.35 -14.54
C GLN A 40 -18.72 -11.96 -13.24
N ASN A 41 -17.87 -12.11 -12.20
CA ASN A 41 -18.28 -12.63 -10.90
C ASN A 41 -18.67 -11.55 -9.87
N GLY A 42 -18.81 -10.30 -10.31
CA GLY A 42 -19.43 -9.25 -9.48
C GLY A 42 -18.47 -8.27 -8.81
N ALA A 43 -17.23 -8.13 -9.28
CA ALA A 43 -16.34 -7.07 -8.82
C ALA A 43 -16.96 -5.68 -9.06
N ASP A 44 -16.82 -4.76 -8.10
CA ASP A 44 -17.18 -3.34 -8.28
C ASP A 44 -15.98 -2.56 -8.84
N ALA A 45 -14.78 -2.99 -8.47
CA ALA A 45 -13.53 -2.50 -9.01
C ALA A 45 -12.53 -3.66 -9.16
N VAL A 46 -11.55 -3.50 -10.05
CA VAL A 46 -10.40 -4.39 -10.15
C VAL A 46 -9.11 -3.64 -9.85
N TYR A 47 -8.11 -4.35 -9.34
CA TYR A 47 -6.74 -3.84 -9.31
C TYR A 47 -5.78 -4.75 -10.06
N LEU A 48 -4.93 -4.14 -10.88
CA LEU A 48 -3.98 -4.80 -11.77
C LEU A 48 -2.66 -4.02 -11.82
N GLY A 49 -1.64 -4.54 -12.50
CA GLY A 49 -0.41 -3.79 -12.74
C GLY A 49 -0.03 -3.84 -14.20
N GLY A 50 0.53 -2.74 -14.71
CA GLY A 50 1.11 -2.71 -16.04
C GLY A 50 2.52 -3.30 -16.08
N SER A 51 3.23 -3.00 -17.16
CA SER A 51 4.59 -3.48 -17.43
C SER A 51 5.65 -2.91 -16.47
N ALA A 52 5.39 -1.75 -15.84
CA ALA A 52 6.36 -1.04 -15.01
C ALA A 52 5.84 -0.72 -13.59
N PHE A 53 6.78 -0.40 -12.69
CA PHE A 53 6.58 0.24 -11.37
C PHE A 53 5.48 -0.32 -10.44
N ASN A 54 5.24 -1.64 -10.45
CA ASN A 54 4.25 -2.29 -9.58
C ASN A 54 4.84 -3.40 -8.70
N ALA A 55 4.24 -3.61 -7.52
CA ALA A 55 4.77 -4.49 -6.49
C ALA A 55 4.67 -6.02 -6.75
N ARG A 56 4.50 -6.47 -8.00
CA ARG A 56 4.63 -7.89 -8.41
C ARG A 56 5.10 -7.97 -9.87
N ARG A 57 6.37 -7.64 -10.12
CA ARG A 57 6.94 -7.62 -11.48
C ARG A 57 6.81 -8.95 -12.23
N PHE A 58 6.76 -10.07 -11.50
CA PHE A 58 6.64 -11.42 -12.07
C PHE A 58 5.19 -11.95 -12.17
N ALA A 59 4.16 -11.13 -11.90
CA ALA A 59 2.80 -11.49 -12.30
C ALA A 59 2.66 -11.39 -13.83
N GLY A 60 1.57 -11.92 -14.41
CA GLY A 60 1.33 -11.79 -15.86
C GLY A 60 1.47 -10.34 -16.33
N ASN A 61 0.86 -9.42 -15.58
CA ASN A 61 0.85 -7.97 -15.82
C ASN A 61 0.31 -7.62 -17.22
N PHE A 62 0.01 -6.35 -17.44
CA PHE A 62 -0.62 -5.88 -18.68
C PHE A 62 0.38 -5.04 -19.47
N SER A 63 0.47 -5.26 -20.80
CA SER A 63 1.08 -4.28 -21.70
C SER A 63 0.28 -2.97 -21.71
N ASP A 64 0.81 -1.93 -22.33
CA ASP A 64 0.09 -0.65 -22.45
C ASP A 64 -1.20 -0.82 -23.27
N GLU A 65 -1.17 -1.61 -24.34
CA GLU A 65 -2.36 -1.94 -25.15
C GLU A 65 -3.37 -2.79 -24.37
N GLU A 66 -2.89 -3.79 -23.63
CA GLU A 66 -3.77 -4.62 -22.79
C GLU A 66 -4.39 -3.82 -21.65
N LEU A 67 -3.68 -2.81 -21.13
CA LEU A 67 -4.20 -1.92 -20.10
C LEU A 67 -5.31 -1.02 -20.66
N LEU A 68 -5.12 -0.46 -21.85
CA LEU A 68 -6.18 0.30 -22.55
C LEU A 68 -7.43 -0.57 -22.75
N TRP A 69 -7.24 -1.79 -23.25
CA TRP A 69 -8.34 -2.76 -23.40
C TRP A 69 -9.01 -3.07 -22.05
N ALA A 70 -8.24 -3.26 -20.99
CA ALA A 70 -8.76 -3.57 -19.66
C ALA A 70 -9.63 -2.44 -19.10
N ILE A 71 -9.19 -1.19 -19.26
CA ILE A 71 -9.94 0.01 -18.85
C ILE A 71 -11.25 0.09 -19.65
N GLU A 72 -11.17 0.00 -20.99
CA GLU A 72 -12.33 0.04 -21.88
C GLU A 72 -13.35 -1.07 -21.53
N TYR A 73 -12.87 -2.30 -21.32
CA TYR A 73 -13.70 -3.46 -20.96
C TYR A 73 -14.42 -3.29 -19.62
N CYS A 74 -13.71 -2.78 -18.61
CA CYS A 74 -14.25 -2.56 -17.27
C CYS A 74 -15.26 -1.39 -17.25
N HIS A 75 -14.91 -0.25 -17.86
CA HIS A 75 -15.76 0.94 -17.91
C HIS A 75 -17.08 0.68 -18.65
N ALA A 76 -17.03 -0.06 -19.75
CA ALA A 76 -18.22 -0.53 -20.46
C ALA A 76 -19.21 -1.29 -19.54
N ARG A 77 -18.71 -1.96 -18.50
CA ARG A 77 -19.47 -2.78 -17.55
C ARG A 77 -19.67 -2.15 -16.17
N GLY A 78 -19.26 -0.88 -16.02
CA GLY A 78 -19.39 -0.13 -14.77
C GLY A 78 -18.49 -0.65 -13.66
N VAL A 79 -17.31 -1.16 -14.03
CA VAL A 79 -16.26 -1.59 -13.08
C VAL A 79 -15.10 -0.60 -13.14
N SER A 80 -14.63 -0.15 -11.99
CA SER A 80 -13.46 0.75 -11.92
C SER A 80 -12.14 -0.02 -12.01
N VAL A 81 -11.09 0.62 -12.55
CA VAL A 81 -9.75 0.07 -12.70
C VAL A 81 -8.74 0.86 -11.88
N ASN A 82 -8.23 0.22 -10.83
CA ASN A 82 -7.19 0.76 -9.95
C ASN A 82 -5.83 0.16 -10.34
N VAL A 83 -4.92 0.97 -10.87
CA VAL A 83 -3.62 0.49 -11.35
C VAL A 83 -2.60 0.55 -10.24
N THR A 84 -1.90 -0.56 -10.01
CA THR A 84 -0.79 -0.63 -9.06
C THR A 84 0.41 0.11 -9.62
N PHE A 85 0.85 1.15 -8.91
CA PHE A 85 1.99 2.00 -9.21
C PHE A 85 2.81 2.23 -7.92
N ASN A 86 3.00 1.13 -7.19
CA ASN A 86 3.44 1.09 -5.81
C ASN A 86 4.81 0.41 -5.69
N THR A 87 5.82 0.88 -6.39
CA THR A 87 7.24 0.56 -6.08
C THR A 87 7.92 1.77 -5.49
N LEU A 88 8.86 1.58 -4.56
CA LEU A 88 9.80 2.64 -4.19
C LEU A 88 10.73 2.91 -5.37
N LEU A 89 11.06 4.17 -5.62
CA LEU A 89 11.78 4.58 -6.83
C LEU A 89 13.15 5.18 -6.48
N PHE A 90 14.14 4.90 -7.32
CA PHE A 90 15.40 5.63 -7.33
C PHE A 90 15.26 6.93 -8.15
N ASP A 91 16.13 7.91 -7.88
CA ASP A 91 16.15 9.21 -8.58
C ASP A 91 16.04 9.09 -10.10
N LYS A 92 16.82 8.17 -10.70
CA LYS A 92 16.89 7.97 -12.15
C LYS A 92 15.61 7.39 -12.75
N GLU A 93 14.76 6.78 -11.93
CA GLU A 93 13.50 6.17 -12.35
C GLU A 93 12.34 7.16 -12.34
N LEU A 94 12.45 8.29 -11.62
CA LEU A 94 11.36 9.26 -11.47
C LEU A 94 10.84 9.84 -12.81
N PRO A 95 11.68 10.20 -13.81
CA PRO A 95 11.17 10.71 -15.09
C PRO A 95 10.33 9.67 -15.86
N ALA A 96 10.77 8.41 -15.85
CA ALA A 96 10.04 7.31 -16.47
C ALA A 96 8.74 7.00 -15.71
N ALA A 97 8.79 7.07 -14.38
CA ALA A 97 7.60 6.93 -13.54
C ALA A 97 6.58 8.04 -13.80
N LEU A 98 6.99 9.31 -13.88
CA LEU A 98 6.07 10.41 -14.20
C LEU A 98 5.45 10.25 -15.60
N SER A 99 6.24 9.82 -16.59
CA SER A 99 5.74 9.50 -17.93
C SER A 99 4.72 8.36 -17.91
N TYR A 100 4.94 7.33 -17.08
CA TYR A 100 3.98 6.26 -16.88
C TYR A 100 2.71 6.77 -16.18
N GLY A 101 2.83 7.64 -15.17
CA GLY A 101 1.68 8.30 -14.52
C GLY A 101 0.82 9.09 -15.51
N ARG A 102 1.46 9.79 -16.46
CA ARG A 102 0.76 10.47 -17.56
C ARG A 102 -0.01 9.49 -18.43
N PHE A 103 0.62 8.39 -18.83
CA PHE A 103 -0.05 7.35 -19.60
C PHE A 103 -1.28 6.81 -18.85
N LEU A 104 -1.18 6.51 -17.55
CA LEU A 104 -2.32 6.05 -16.74
C LEU A 104 -3.45 7.09 -16.70
N TYR A 105 -3.10 8.37 -16.59
CA TYR A 105 -4.06 9.46 -16.62
C TYR A 105 -4.79 9.54 -17.96
N GLU A 106 -4.06 9.56 -19.08
CA GLU A 106 -4.61 9.65 -20.44
C GLU A 106 -5.43 8.41 -20.81
N ALA A 107 -4.97 7.22 -20.40
CA ALA A 107 -5.69 5.96 -20.56
C ALA A 107 -7.03 5.93 -19.81
N GLY A 108 -7.23 6.82 -18.83
CA GLY A 108 -8.47 6.93 -18.07
C GLY A 108 -8.54 6.04 -16.84
N ALA A 109 -7.40 5.63 -16.27
CA ALA A 109 -7.39 4.86 -15.02
C ALA A 109 -8.20 5.60 -13.92
N ASP A 110 -8.98 4.84 -13.15
CA ASP A 110 -9.82 5.40 -12.10
C ASP A 110 -8.98 5.84 -10.90
N ALA A 111 -7.93 5.08 -10.56
CA ALA A 111 -6.95 5.45 -9.56
C ALA A 111 -5.59 4.78 -9.77
N ALA A 112 -4.52 5.41 -9.28
CA ALA A 112 -3.21 4.80 -9.12
C ALA A 112 -2.95 4.47 -7.64
N ILE A 113 -2.56 3.24 -7.33
CA ILE A 113 -2.18 2.81 -5.98
C ILE A 113 -0.67 3.04 -5.82
N VAL A 114 -0.28 3.98 -4.96
CA VAL A 114 1.10 4.51 -4.85
C VAL A 114 1.68 4.30 -3.46
N GLN A 115 3.01 4.33 -3.32
CA GLN A 115 3.68 4.27 -2.00
C GLN A 115 4.80 5.29 -1.81
N ASP A 116 5.52 5.64 -2.88
CA ASP A 116 6.69 6.52 -2.82
C ASP A 116 6.25 7.97 -2.64
N LEU A 117 6.67 8.63 -1.55
CA LEU A 117 6.23 10.00 -1.24
C LEU A 117 6.68 11.00 -2.31
N GLY A 118 7.85 10.76 -2.93
CA GLY A 118 8.34 11.58 -4.04
C GLY A 118 7.45 11.44 -5.27
N LEU A 119 7.04 10.22 -5.61
CA LEU A 119 6.07 9.98 -6.69
C LEU A 119 4.70 10.61 -6.39
N VAL A 120 4.20 10.48 -5.15
CA VAL A 120 2.94 11.09 -4.73
C VAL A 120 2.98 12.59 -5.03
N HIS A 121 4.03 13.28 -4.58
CA HIS A 121 4.22 14.70 -4.83
C HIS A 121 4.23 15.04 -6.33
N LEU A 122 5.06 14.35 -7.11
CA LEU A 122 5.17 14.61 -8.56
C LEU A 122 3.85 14.42 -9.28
N LEU A 123 3.08 13.37 -8.96
CA LEU A 123 1.77 13.13 -9.58
C LEU A 123 0.74 14.17 -9.15
N ARG A 124 0.75 14.62 -7.90
CA ARG A 124 -0.18 15.68 -7.43
C ARG A 124 0.10 17.03 -8.07
N GLU A 125 1.37 17.37 -8.28
CA GLU A 125 1.77 18.62 -8.94
C GLU A 125 1.43 18.60 -10.44
N ASN A 126 1.76 17.49 -11.13
CA ASN A 126 1.69 17.42 -12.59
C ASN A 126 0.35 16.90 -13.13
N LEU A 127 -0.30 16.02 -12.38
CA LEU A 127 -1.50 15.29 -12.80
C LEU A 127 -2.58 15.35 -11.69
N PRO A 128 -3.03 16.54 -11.26
CA PRO A 128 -3.93 16.69 -10.11
C PRO A 128 -5.28 15.97 -10.26
N GLY A 129 -5.69 15.67 -11.50
CA GLY A 129 -6.89 14.88 -11.80
C GLY A 129 -6.70 13.36 -11.75
N LEU A 130 -5.48 12.85 -11.55
CA LEU A 130 -5.24 11.43 -11.30
C LEU A 130 -5.54 11.14 -9.82
N VAL A 131 -6.55 10.32 -9.55
CA VAL A 131 -6.87 9.88 -8.19
C VAL A 131 -5.76 8.96 -7.69
N LEU A 132 -5.28 9.21 -6.47
CA LEU A 132 -4.21 8.42 -5.86
C LEU A 132 -4.73 7.71 -4.60
N HIS A 133 -4.42 6.43 -4.48
CA HIS A 133 -4.70 5.61 -3.30
C HIS A 133 -3.40 5.22 -2.59
N ALA A 134 -3.37 5.34 -1.27
CA ALA A 134 -2.23 4.93 -0.46
C ALA A 134 -2.12 3.39 -0.44
N SER A 135 -1.00 2.85 -0.89
CA SER A 135 -0.72 1.42 -0.82
C SER A 135 -0.58 0.94 0.62
N THR A 136 -0.98 -0.30 0.90
CA THR A 136 -0.68 -0.96 2.19
C THR A 136 0.83 -0.98 2.50
N GLN A 137 1.69 -0.84 1.48
CA GLN A 137 3.14 -0.72 1.66
C GLN A 137 3.61 0.61 2.26
N MET A 138 2.74 1.61 2.38
CA MET A 138 3.03 2.82 3.17
C MET A 138 2.95 2.55 4.68
N GLY A 139 2.47 1.37 5.10
CA GLY A 139 2.46 0.94 6.49
C GLY A 139 1.51 1.73 7.40
N ILE A 140 0.53 2.46 6.84
CA ILE A 140 -0.39 3.29 7.62
C ILE A 140 -1.20 2.41 8.57
N CYS A 141 -0.96 2.59 9.88
CA CYS A 141 -1.49 1.73 10.94
C CYS A 141 -2.19 2.49 12.08
N ASP A 142 -2.37 3.80 11.90
CA ASP A 142 -3.01 4.70 12.86
C ASP A 142 -3.81 5.82 12.15
N LEU A 143 -4.50 6.62 12.94
CA LEU A 143 -5.35 7.71 12.44
C LEU A 143 -4.53 8.87 11.86
N ASP A 144 -3.41 9.22 12.49
CA ASP A 144 -2.60 10.37 12.08
C ASP A 144 -1.93 10.12 10.73
N GLY A 145 -1.48 8.88 10.46
CA GLY A 145 -0.94 8.48 9.18
C GLY A 145 -1.98 8.54 8.07
N ALA A 146 -3.23 8.18 8.37
CA ALA A 146 -4.34 8.29 7.42
C ALA A 146 -4.68 9.76 7.12
N ARG A 147 -4.62 10.65 8.12
CA ARG A 147 -4.82 12.10 7.95
C ARG A 147 -3.71 12.74 7.14
N ILE A 148 -2.45 12.43 7.43
CA ILE A 148 -1.33 12.95 6.64
C ILE A 148 -1.45 12.46 5.19
N ALA A 149 -1.82 11.20 4.96
CA ALA A 149 -2.08 10.71 3.61
C ALA A 149 -3.21 11.50 2.90
N HIS A 150 -4.29 11.80 3.61
CA HIS A 150 -5.37 12.66 3.12
C HIS A 150 -4.87 14.07 2.75
N ASP A 151 -4.10 14.70 3.63
CA ASP A 151 -3.54 16.04 3.42
C ASP A 151 -2.57 16.09 2.22
N MET A 152 -1.87 14.98 1.94
CA MET A 152 -1.05 14.79 0.73
C MET A 152 -1.89 14.59 -0.54
N GLY A 153 -3.22 14.54 -0.44
CA GLY A 153 -4.14 14.39 -1.57
C GLY A 153 -4.43 12.95 -1.97
N LEU A 154 -4.16 11.97 -1.11
CA LEU A 154 -4.58 10.58 -1.32
C LEU A 154 -6.07 10.45 -0.97
N SER A 155 -6.87 9.97 -1.91
CA SER A 155 -8.33 9.90 -1.75
C SER A 155 -8.80 8.66 -1.00
N ARG A 156 -7.92 7.66 -0.84
CA ARG A 156 -8.18 6.41 -0.15
C ARG A 156 -6.90 5.87 0.47
N VAL A 157 -7.03 5.28 1.66
CA VAL A 157 -5.93 4.61 2.36
C VAL A 157 -6.19 3.12 2.47
N VAL A 158 -5.27 2.30 1.94
CA VAL A 158 -5.26 0.86 2.19
C VAL A 158 -4.50 0.60 3.49
N LEU A 159 -5.21 0.26 4.56
CA LEU A 159 -4.60 0.10 5.88
C LEU A 159 -3.64 -1.10 5.95
N ALA A 160 -2.73 -1.03 6.92
CA ALA A 160 -1.83 -2.12 7.25
C ALA A 160 -2.62 -3.37 7.72
N ARG A 161 -2.15 -4.56 7.35
CA ARG A 161 -2.87 -5.83 7.58
C ARG A 161 -2.83 -6.33 9.02
N GLU A 162 -1.98 -5.74 9.83
CA GLU A 162 -1.75 -6.05 11.23
C GLU A 162 -2.69 -5.30 12.20
N MET A 163 -3.62 -4.51 11.67
CA MET A 163 -4.60 -3.76 12.46
C MET A 163 -5.73 -4.65 12.99
N SER A 164 -6.19 -4.37 14.21
CA SER A 164 -7.42 -4.95 14.75
C SER A 164 -8.66 -4.27 14.19
N LEU A 165 -9.82 -4.93 14.27
CA LEU A 165 -11.09 -4.35 13.80
C LEU A 165 -11.43 -3.04 14.53
N ASP A 166 -11.17 -2.98 15.83
CA ASP A 166 -11.34 -1.76 16.62
C ASP A 166 -10.44 -0.61 16.16
N ALA A 167 -9.20 -0.91 15.77
CA ALA A 167 -8.29 0.08 15.23
C ALA A 167 -8.77 0.59 13.87
N VAL A 168 -9.22 -0.30 12.99
CA VAL A 168 -9.84 0.07 11.71
C VAL A 168 -11.05 0.99 11.91
N LYS A 169 -11.95 0.63 12.83
CA LYS A 169 -13.13 1.42 13.17
C LYS A 169 -12.78 2.84 13.63
N ARG A 170 -11.72 3.01 14.43
CA ARG A 170 -11.23 4.33 14.84
C ARG A 170 -10.77 5.17 13.66
N VAL A 171 -10.02 4.58 12.73
CA VAL A 171 -9.54 5.29 11.54
C VAL A 171 -10.70 5.68 10.63
N CYS A 172 -11.61 4.75 10.31
CA CYS A 172 -12.78 5.02 9.45
C CYS A 172 -13.63 6.18 9.96
N LYS A 173 -13.74 6.35 11.28
CA LYS A 173 -14.54 7.40 11.90
C LYS A 173 -13.99 8.80 11.65
N ASP A 174 -12.67 8.98 11.75
CA ASP A 174 -12.06 10.31 11.95
C ASP A 174 -10.95 10.68 10.93
N ALA A 175 -10.64 9.80 9.96
CA ALA A 175 -9.53 10.00 9.00
C ALA A 175 -9.80 11.03 7.90
N GLY A 176 -11.07 11.33 7.59
CA GLY A 176 -11.43 12.27 6.52
C GLY A 176 -11.21 11.75 5.10
N THR A 177 -10.79 10.49 4.94
CA THR A 177 -10.53 9.83 3.66
C THR A 177 -11.19 8.45 3.60
N GLU A 178 -11.37 7.91 2.39
CA GLU A 178 -11.84 6.54 2.21
C GLU A 178 -10.88 5.52 2.82
N VAL A 179 -11.41 4.47 3.44
CA VAL A 179 -10.62 3.39 4.06
C VAL A 179 -10.89 2.07 3.33
N GLU A 180 -9.80 1.47 2.82
CA GLU A 180 -9.79 0.14 2.22
C GLU A 180 -8.99 -0.83 3.09
N VAL A 181 -9.46 -2.06 3.20
CA VAL A 181 -8.79 -3.10 3.99
C VAL A 181 -8.76 -4.43 3.25
N PHE A 182 -7.80 -5.29 3.56
CA PHE A 182 -7.80 -6.66 3.04
C PHE A 182 -8.86 -7.49 3.77
N ALA A 183 -9.64 -8.26 3.00
CA ALA A 183 -10.61 -9.21 3.53
C ALA A 183 -10.21 -10.67 3.26
N HIS A 184 -9.38 -10.93 2.25
CA HIS A 184 -8.99 -12.30 1.89
C HIS A 184 -7.56 -12.43 1.35
N GLY A 185 -6.98 -13.60 1.56
CA GLY A 185 -5.78 -14.08 0.88
C GLY A 185 -4.50 -13.92 1.70
N ALA A 186 -3.35 -13.98 1.04
CA ALA A 186 -2.07 -14.15 1.72
C ALA A 186 -1.69 -12.98 2.64
N MET A 187 -1.44 -13.28 3.92
CA MET A 187 -0.90 -12.33 4.89
C MET A 187 0.62 -12.16 4.74
N CYS A 188 1.13 -10.96 4.99
CA CYS A 188 2.56 -10.74 5.15
C CYS A 188 2.94 -11.00 6.60
N MET A 189 4.07 -11.68 6.80
CA MET A 189 4.60 -11.93 8.14
C MET A 189 5.26 -10.70 8.75
N SER A 190 5.82 -9.83 7.90
CA SER A 190 6.32 -8.53 8.34
C SER A 190 5.20 -7.49 8.33
N VAL A 191 5.28 -6.52 9.27
CA VAL A 191 4.58 -5.22 9.25
C VAL A 191 4.65 -4.63 7.84
N SER A 192 3.52 -4.10 7.40
CA SER A 192 3.30 -3.72 6.00
C SER A 192 4.27 -2.59 5.59
N GLY A 193 5.00 -2.78 4.47
CA GLY A 193 6.01 -1.82 3.99
C GLY A 193 7.41 -1.93 4.61
N ALA A 194 7.57 -2.67 5.71
CA ALA A 194 8.80 -2.66 6.52
C ALA A 194 9.71 -3.90 6.32
N CYS A 195 9.63 -4.60 5.18
CA CYS A 195 10.37 -5.84 4.93
C CYS A 195 11.56 -5.64 3.99
N LEU A 196 12.77 -5.84 4.51
CA LEU A 196 14.03 -5.86 3.76
C LEU A 196 14.61 -7.27 3.61
N PHE A 197 13.90 -8.31 4.07
CA PHE A 197 14.46 -9.67 4.10
C PHE A 197 14.86 -10.20 2.73
N SER A 198 14.01 -9.98 1.72
CA SER A 198 14.28 -10.48 0.37
C SER A 198 15.47 -9.77 -0.30
N SER A 199 15.65 -8.47 -0.09
CA SER A 199 16.80 -7.73 -0.64
C SER A 199 18.07 -8.03 0.13
N MET A 200 18.02 -8.08 1.47
CA MET A 200 19.22 -8.38 2.26
C MET A 200 19.72 -9.81 2.03
N ALA A 201 18.80 -10.79 1.90
CA ALA A 201 19.13 -12.18 1.65
C ALA A 201 19.56 -12.48 0.20
N GLY A 202 19.33 -11.55 -0.74
CA GLY A 202 19.59 -11.69 -2.17
C GLY A 202 19.81 -10.30 -2.79
N GLU A 203 19.06 -9.96 -3.84
CA GLU A 203 19.09 -8.62 -4.48
C GLU A 203 17.67 -8.17 -4.91
N ARG A 204 16.64 -8.87 -4.40
CA ARG A 204 15.26 -8.72 -4.85
C ARG A 204 14.42 -8.02 -3.78
N SER A 205 14.11 -6.74 -3.95
CA SER A 205 13.33 -5.97 -2.96
C SER A 205 11.86 -6.39 -2.91
N GLY A 206 11.38 -6.59 -1.69
CA GLY A 206 9.95 -6.71 -1.44
C GLY A 206 9.18 -5.42 -1.76
N ASN A 207 9.82 -4.28 -1.51
CA ASN A 207 9.22 -2.96 -1.68
C ASN A 207 9.31 -2.43 -3.10
N ARG A 208 10.11 -3.07 -3.98
CA ARG A 208 10.20 -2.76 -5.42
C ARG A 208 9.59 -3.84 -6.33
N GLY A 209 8.89 -4.82 -5.74
CA GLY A 209 8.05 -5.76 -6.47
C GLY A 209 8.73 -7.03 -6.99
N THR A 210 9.98 -7.29 -6.58
CA THR A 210 10.78 -8.46 -6.99
C THR A 210 10.86 -9.53 -5.91
N CYS A 211 10.16 -9.36 -4.78
CA CYS A 211 10.15 -10.26 -3.61
C CYS A 211 10.28 -11.76 -3.95
N ALA A 212 11.36 -12.40 -3.48
CA ALA A 212 11.61 -13.84 -3.62
C ALA A 212 10.84 -14.70 -2.61
N GLN A 213 9.97 -14.08 -1.80
CA GLN A 213 9.16 -14.71 -0.75
C GLN A 213 9.96 -15.60 0.22
N PRO A 214 11.12 -15.14 0.76
CA PRO A 214 11.93 -15.97 1.67
C PRO A 214 11.19 -16.39 2.95
N CYS A 215 10.21 -15.60 3.40
CA CYS A 215 9.33 -15.96 4.53
C CYS A 215 8.41 -17.18 4.25
N ARG A 216 8.28 -17.60 2.99
CA ARG A 216 7.50 -18.78 2.57
C ARG A 216 8.38 -20.04 2.38
N LYS A 217 9.69 -19.93 2.59
CA LYS A 217 10.63 -21.04 2.53
C LYS A 217 10.79 -21.71 3.89
N ARG A 218 11.47 -22.86 3.89
CA ARG A 218 11.75 -23.60 5.12
C ARG A 218 12.62 -22.79 6.07
N MET A 219 12.15 -22.67 7.31
CA MET A 219 12.83 -21.99 8.38
C MET A 219 12.35 -22.50 9.73
N ALA A 220 13.27 -22.66 10.68
CA ALA A 220 12.98 -23.19 12.01
C ALA A 220 13.56 -22.31 13.11
N PHE A 221 12.99 -22.43 14.31
CA PHE A 221 13.48 -21.73 15.50
C PHE A 221 14.66 -22.46 16.13
N GLY A 222 15.81 -21.78 16.28
CA GLY A 222 16.99 -22.26 16.99
C GLY A 222 17.72 -23.49 16.41
N LYS A 223 17.24 -24.05 15.30
CA LYS A 223 17.78 -25.27 14.67
C LYS A 223 17.64 -25.22 13.16
N LYS A 224 18.42 -26.03 12.43
CA LYS A 224 18.23 -26.21 10.98
C LYS A 224 16.83 -26.78 10.69
N PRO A 225 16.10 -26.28 9.68
CA PRO A 225 14.73 -26.71 9.43
C PRO A 225 14.64 -28.13 8.85
N GLY A 226 13.66 -28.89 9.31
CA GLY A 226 13.16 -30.10 8.66
C GLY A 226 12.16 -29.80 7.54
N GLU A 227 11.56 -30.83 6.95
CA GLU A 227 10.69 -30.68 5.78
C GLU A 227 9.38 -29.91 6.06
N ALA A 228 8.88 -30.00 7.29
CA ALA A 228 7.63 -29.35 7.72
C ALA A 228 7.84 -27.99 8.41
N ASP A 229 9.09 -27.52 8.55
CA ASP A 229 9.39 -26.32 9.32
C ASP A 229 9.27 -25.05 8.46
N TYR A 230 8.18 -24.29 8.62
CA TYR A 230 7.92 -23.01 7.94
C TYR A 230 7.56 -21.90 8.95
N ALA A 231 8.51 -21.55 9.82
CA ALA A 231 8.30 -20.67 10.98
C ALA A 231 7.86 -19.22 10.67
N LEU A 232 7.91 -18.78 9.40
CA LEU A 232 7.40 -17.46 8.98
C LEU A 232 6.25 -17.53 7.97
N SER A 233 5.81 -18.73 7.57
CA SER A 233 4.76 -18.85 6.57
C SER A 233 3.39 -18.81 7.24
N LEU A 234 2.83 -17.60 7.35
CA LEU A 234 1.49 -17.37 7.91
C LEU A 234 0.35 -18.00 7.09
N SER A 235 -0.74 -18.33 7.76
CA SER A 235 -2.03 -18.61 7.13
C SER A 235 -2.55 -17.42 6.30
N ASP A 236 -3.46 -17.70 5.39
CA ASP A 236 -4.22 -16.69 4.65
C ASP A 236 -5.31 -16.10 5.56
N LEU A 237 -5.71 -14.86 5.23
CA LEU A 237 -6.82 -14.13 5.85
C LEU A 237 -8.15 -14.55 5.20
N CYS A 238 -9.21 -14.64 5.99
CA CYS A 238 -10.56 -14.87 5.53
C CYS A 238 -11.59 -14.15 6.41
N MET A 239 -12.11 -13.03 5.93
CA MET A 239 -13.19 -12.26 6.57
C MET A 239 -14.56 -12.53 5.93
N LEU A 240 -14.71 -13.61 5.15
CA LEU A 240 -15.93 -13.89 4.39
C LEU A 240 -17.19 -13.96 5.28
N SER A 241 -17.06 -14.54 6.47
CA SER A 241 -18.14 -14.62 7.47
C SER A 241 -18.33 -13.33 8.29
N HIS A 242 -17.46 -12.34 8.09
CA HIS A 242 -17.34 -11.12 8.90
C HIS A 242 -17.42 -9.84 8.05
N VAL A 243 -17.88 -9.95 6.80
CA VAL A 243 -17.94 -8.80 5.87
C VAL A 243 -18.83 -7.68 6.41
N GLN A 244 -19.94 -8.03 7.08
CA GLN A 244 -20.83 -7.03 7.68
C GLN A 244 -20.13 -6.23 8.79
N GLU A 245 -19.28 -6.86 9.59
CA GLU A 245 -18.55 -6.17 10.67
C GLU A 245 -17.54 -5.17 10.11
N LEU A 246 -16.94 -5.45 8.94
CA LEU A 246 -16.11 -4.47 8.22
C LEU A 246 -16.94 -3.29 7.71
N ALA A 247 -18.13 -3.55 7.16
CA ALA A 247 -19.04 -2.50 6.73
C ALA A 247 -19.50 -1.62 7.91
N ASP A 248 -19.85 -2.24 9.05
CA ASP A 248 -20.26 -1.55 10.28
C ASP A 248 -19.10 -0.74 10.90
N ALA A 249 -17.85 -1.16 10.68
CA ALA A 249 -16.67 -0.39 11.05
C ALA A 249 -16.46 0.87 10.17
N GLY A 250 -17.21 1.02 9.08
CA GLY A 250 -17.11 2.15 8.15
C GLY A 250 -16.12 1.95 7.01
N VAL A 251 -15.68 0.71 6.75
CA VAL A 251 -14.85 0.38 5.59
C VAL A 251 -15.64 0.64 4.31
N CYS A 252 -15.06 1.39 3.38
CA CYS A 252 -15.73 1.71 2.11
C CYS A 252 -15.39 0.69 1.02
N CYS A 253 -14.29 -0.05 1.15
CA CYS A 253 -13.85 -1.03 0.17
C CYS A 253 -13.11 -2.21 0.82
N ILE A 254 -13.49 -3.43 0.45
CA ILE A 254 -12.72 -4.63 0.77
C ILE A 254 -11.89 -5.07 -0.42
N LYS A 255 -10.63 -5.42 -0.14
CA LYS A 255 -9.67 -5.89 -1.12
C LYS A 255 -9.40 -7.39 -0.96
N LEU A 256 -9.45 -8.12 -2.07
CA LEU A 256 -9.04 -9.53 -2.12
C LEU A 256 -7.61 -9.65 -2.65
N GLU A 257 -6.73 -10.39 -1.98
CA GLU A 257 -5.42 -10.75 -2.58
C GLU A 257 -5.63 -11.84 -3.64
N GLY A 258 -4.89 -11.77 -4.75
CA GLY A 258 -4.84 -12.89 -5.68
C GLY A 258 -4.20 -12.60 -7.03
N ARG A 259 -3.41 -11.54 -7.18
CA ARG A 259 -2.90 -11.09 -8.49
C ARG A 259 -1.94 -12.07 -9.17
N MET A 260 -1.39 -13.04 -8.43
CA MET A 260 -0.57 -14.13 -8.97
C MET A 260 -1.33 -15.47 -9.01
N LYS A 261 -2.64 -15.45 -8.80
CA LYS A 261 -3.49 -16.64 -8.77
C LYS A 261 -4.14 -16.87 -10.14
N ARG A 262 -4.61 -18.10 -10.34
CA ARG A 262 -5.34 -18.49 -11.55
C ARG A 262 -6.73 -17.82 -11.62
N PRO A 263 -7.30 -17.64 -12.82
CA PRO A 263 -8.61 -17.02 -12.99
C PRO A 263 -9.73 -17.68 -12.17
N GLU A 264 -9.69 -19.00 -11.97
CA GLU A 264 -10.70 -19.74 -11.20
C GLU A 264 -10.66 -19.36 -9.71
N TYR A 265 -9.48 -19.06 -9.16
CA TYR A 265 -9.38 -18.54 -7.80
C TYR A 265 -10.00 -17.15 -7.70
N VAL A 266 -9.72 -16.29 -8.68
CA VAL A 266 -10.29 -14.93 -8.75
C VAL A 266 -11.81 -15.00 -8.87
N ALA A 267 -12.34 -15.90 -9.70
CA ALA A 267 -13.77 -16.16 -9.83
C ALA A 267 -14.38 -16.62 -8.50
N ALA A 268 -13.80 -17.65 -7.87
CA ALA A 268 -14.29 -18.20 -6.61
C ALA A 268 -14.29 -17.16 -5.48
N ALA A 269 -13.20 -16.43 -5.32
CA ALA A 269 -13.05 -15.41 -4.28
C ALA A 269 -14.01 -14.24 -4.52
N THR A 270 -14.04 -13.69 -5.74
CA THR A 270 -14.93 -12.56 -6.08
C THR A 270 -16.39 -12.94 -5.86
N ARG A 271 -16.81 -14.12 -6.35
CA ARG A 271 -18.19 -14.59 -6.23
C ARG A 271 -18.61 -14.81 -4.77
N ALA A 272 -17.73 -15.39 -3.95
CA ALA A 272 -17.99 -15.60 -2.52
C ALA A 272 -18.19 -14.27 -1.79
N TYR A 273 -17.29 -13.31 -1.97
CA TYR A 273 -17.40 -12.00 -1.31
C TYR A 273 -18.53 -11.14 -1.87
N ARG A 274 -18.83 -11.21 -3.17
CA ARG A 274 -20.01 -10.57 -3.75
C ARG A 274 -21.29 -11.09 -3.12
N ALA A 275 -21.43 -12.41 -3.00
CA ALA A 275 -22.58 -13.04 -2.35
C ALA A 275 -22.70 -12.60 -0.88
N ALA A 276 -21.59 -12.51 -0.14
CA ALA A 276 -21.60 -12.02 1.23
C ALA A 276 -22.04 -10.55 1.32
N LEU A 277 -21.54 -9.68 0.45
CA LEU A 277 -21.94 -8.27 0.36
C LEU A 277 -23.40 -8.08 -0.08
N ASP A 278 -23.97 -9.03 -0.82
CA ASP A 278 -25.38 -9.03 -1.24
C ASP A 278 -26.32 -9.70 -0.21
N GLY A 279 -25.80 -10.15 0.93
CA GLY A 279 -26.60 -10.74 2.01
C GLY A 279 -27.08 -12.16 1.73
N ALA A 280 -26.30 -12.95 0.97
CA ALA A 280 -26.61 -14.36 0.73
C ALA A 280 -26.72 -15.16 2.04
N ASP A 281 -27.56 -16.20 2.03
CA ASP A 281 -27.76 -17.06 3.20
C ASP A 281 -26.52 -17.89 3.57
N ALA A 282 -26.51 -18.39 4.81
CA ALA A 282 -25.40 -19.15 5.36
C ALA A 282 -25.07 -20.42 4.56
N GLN A 283 -26.07 -21.07 3.97
CA GLN A 283 -25.87 -22.30 3.19
C GLN A 283 -25.15 -22.02 1.87
N THR A 284 -25.55 -20.94 1.20
CA THR A 284 -24.92 -20.44 -0.02
C THR A 284 -23.49 -20.03 0.25
N LEU A 285 -23.26 -19.25 1.31
CA LEU A 285 -21.92 -18.81 1.71
C LEU A 285 -21.02 -19.99 2.08
N ALA A 286 -21.51 -20.98 2.82
CA ALA A 286 -20.75 -22.18 3.15
C ALA A 286 -20.36 -22.99 1.88
N SER A 287 -21.24 -23.04 0.89
CA SER A 287 -20.95 -23.68 -0.41
C SER A 287 -19.86 -22.94 -1.18
N LEU A 288 -19.98 -21.61 -1.32
CA LEU A 288 -18.99 -20.78 -2.01
C LEU A 288 -17.63 -20.76 -1.31
N LYS A 289 -17.64 -20.79 0.03
CA LYS A 289 -16.44 -20.91 0.86
C LYS A 289 -15.70 -22.22 0.57
N ARG A 290 -16.41 -23.35 0.53
CA ARG A 290 -15.82 -24.66 0.18
C ARG A 290 -15.19 -24.66 -1.20
N ASP A 291 -15.86 -24.09 -2.20
CA ASP A 291 -15.29 -23.95 -3.54
C ASP A 291 -13.97 -23.14 -3.48
N LEU A 292 -13.98 -21.98 -2.83
CA LEU A 292 -12.81 -21.10 -2.70
C LEU A 292 -11.61 -21.81 -2.06
N PHE A 293 -11.81 -22.45 -0.91
CA PHE A 293 -10.75 -23.15 -0.20
C PHE A 293 -10.28 -24.44 -0.91
N SER A 294 -11.12 -25.03 -1.78
CA SER A 294 -10.71 -26.16 -2.62
C SER A 294 -9.81 -25.73 -3.78
N VAL A 295 -9.96 -24.50 -4.28
CA VAL A 295 -9.06 -23.94 -5.31
C VAL A 295 -7.69 -23.61 -4.75
N PHE A 296 -7.65 -22.96 -3.60
CA PHE A 296 -6.41 -22.62 -2.93
C PHE A 296 -6.64 -22.41 -1.44
N ASN A 297 -5.83 -23.05 -0.61
CA ASN A 297 -5.83 -22.83 0.83
C ASN A 297 -4.41 -22.81 1.38
N ARG A 298 -4.15 -21.88 2.30
CA ARG A 298 -2.97 -21.86 3.14
C ARG A 298 -3.40 -21.56 4.58
N GLY A 299 -3.50 -22.60 5.40
CA GLY A 299 -3.74 -22.42 6.84
C GLY A 299 -5.18 -22.10 7.27
N GLY A 300 -6.16 -22.14 6.35
CA GLY A 300 -7.58 -22.15 6.67
C GLY A 300 -8.25 -20.79 6.91
N GLU A 301 -9.27 -20.78 7.75
CA GLU A 301 -10.21 -19.67 7.97
C GLU A 301 -9.78 -18.78 9.13
N ARG A 302 -8.63 -18.11 9.00
CA ARG A 302 -8.14 -17.19 10.04
C ARG A 302 -8.55 -15.76 9.74
N THR A 303 -8.90 -15.03 10.79
CA THR A 303 -9.25 -13.61 10.72
C THR A 303 -8.04 -12.70 10.89
N GLY A 304 -6.86 -13.29 11.15
CA GLY A 304 -5.61 -12.57 11.30
C GLY A 304 -5.67 -11.66 12.51
N TYR A 305 -5.27 -10.40 12.32
CA TYR A 305 -5.17 -9.44 13.42
C TYR A 305 -6.51 -8.78 13.79
N TYR A 306 -7.56 -8.93 12.97
CA TYR A 306 -8.85 -8.30 13.23
C TYR A 306 -9.43 -8.67 14.60
N TYR A 307 -9.44 -9.96 14.93
CA TYR A 307 -9.91 -10.48 16.24
C TYR A 307 -8.78 -11.08 17.09
N GLY A 308 -7.52 -10.86 16.70
CA GLY A 308 -6.37 -11.31 17.49
C GLY A 308 -6.08 -12.81 17.41
N ASP A 309 -6.56 -13.52 16.38
CA ASP A 309 -6.13 -14.91 16.13
C ASP A 309 -4.77 -15.00 15.41
N GLY A 310 -4.17 -13.85 15.04
CA GLY A 310 -2.76 -13.65 14.68
C GLY A 310 -2.28 -14.32 13.39
N GLY A 311 -3.12 -15.18 12.80
CA GLY A 311 -2.66 -16.20 11.86
C GLY A 311 -1.77 -17.25 12.55
N ILE A 312 -1.67 -18.44 11.94
CA ILE A 312 -0.75 -19.49 12.40
C ILE A 312 0.41 -19.61 11.41
N THR A 313 1.63 -19.92 11.88
CA THR A 313 2.76 -20.21 10.99
C THR A 313 2.77 -21.69 10.57
N GLY A 314 3.82 -22.16 9.89
CA GLY A 314 3.87 -23.54 9.40
C GLY A 314 3.00 -23.81 8.17
N CYS A 315 2.38 -22.78 7.59
CA CYS A 315 1.37 -22.96 6.56
C CYS A 315 2.00 -23.04 5.17
N VAL A 316 1.88 -24.21 4.53
CA VAL A 316 2.21 -24.41 3.12
C VAL A 316 0.93 -24.35 2.30
N ALA A 317 1.01 -23.76 1.10
CA ALA A 317 -0.12 -23.76 0.18
C ALA A 317 -0.49 -25.18 -0.25
N LYS A 318 -1.76 -25.53 -0.14
CA LYS A 318 -2.33 -26.76 -0.70
C LYS A 318 -3.31 -26.36 -1.80
N ALA A 319 -3.14 -26.93 -3.00
CA ALA A 319 -4.02 -26.68 -4.14
C ALA A 319 -3.91 -27.82 -5.16
N GLU A 320 -4.74 -28.84 -4.98
CA GLU A 320 -5.06 -29.82 -6.03
C GLU A 320 -6.57 -29.74 -6.30
N PRO A 321 -7.06 -28.62 -6.89
CA PRO A 321 -8.48 -28.51 -7.20
C PRO A 321 -8.89 -29.55 -8.23
N ASP A 322 -10.01 -30.20 -7.94
CA ASP A 322 -10.64 -31.14 -8.87
C ASP A 322 -11.03 -30.46 -10.20
N GLU A 323 -10.91 -31.20 -11.30
CA GLU A 323 -11.15 -30.69 -12.66
C GLU A 323 -12.60 -30.23 -12.85
N ALA A 324 -13.58 -30.89 -12.23
CA ALA A 324 -14.98 -30.50 -12.32
C ALA A 324 -15.23 -29.15 -11.64
N LEU A 325 -14.55 -28.88 -10.52
CA LEU A 325 -14.61 -27.57 -9.86
C LEU A 325 -14.00 -26.47 -10.73
N LEU A 326 -12.86 -26.72 -11.37
CA LEU A 326 -12.24 -25.75 -12.28
C LEU A 326 -13.16 -25.43 -13.46
N LYS A 327 -13.75 -26.45 -14.10
CA LYS A 327 -14.74 -26.27 -15.18
C LYS A 327 -15.98 -25.49 -14.72
N LYS A 328 -16.49 -25.80 -13.52
CA LYS A 328 -17.61 -25.08 -12.90
C LYS A 328 -17.28 -23.58 -12.72
N LEU A 329 -16.09 -23.25 -12.25
CA LEU A 329 -15.66 -21.86 -12.06
C LEU A 329 -15.37 -21.17 -13.39
N GLN A 330 -14.76 -21.85 -14.35
CA GLN A 330 -14.52 -21.32 -15.69
C GLN A 330 -15.83 -20.93 -16.39
N ALA A 331 -16.88 -21.74 -16.23
CA ALA A 331 -18.19 -21.46 -16.80
C ALA A 331 -18.81 -20.14 -16.29
N THR A 332 -18.42 -19.64 -15.10
CA THR A 332 -18.98 -18.39 -14.55
C THR A 332 -18.47 -17.14 -15.25
N TYR A 333 -17.40 -17.24 -16.06
CA TYR A 333 -16.84 -16.11 -16.80
C TYR A 333 -16.56 -16.43 -18.28
N ALA A 334 -16.99 -17.58 -18.77
CA ALA A 334 -16.88 -17.96 -20.17
C ALA A 334 -17.80 -17.11 -21.08
N ALA A 335 -18.96 -16.70 -20.57
CA ALA A 335 -19.89 -15.83 -21.26
C ALA A 335 -19.87 -14.41 -20.67
N ASP A 336 -20.02 -13.41 -21.54
CA ASP A 336 -20.12 -12.02 -21.13
C ASP A 336 -21.56 -11.69 -20.70
N VAL A 337 -21.86 -11.95 -19.44
CA VAL A 337 -23.21 -11.83 -18.86
C VAL A 337 -23.43 -10.52 -18.12
N ARG A 338 -22.36 -9.85 -17.67
CA ARG A 338 -22.47 -8.57 -16.97
C ARG A 338 -22.86 -7.45 -17.94
N LYS A 339 -24.06 -6.90 -17.74
CA LYS A 339 -24.56 -5.74 -18.48
C LYS A 339 -24.71 -4.53 -17.55
N ARG A 340 -24.45 -3.35 -18.08
CA ARG A 340 -24.56 -2.07 -17.38
C ARG A 340 -25.96 -1.48 -17.62
N PRO A 341 -26.73 -1.18 -16.57
CA PRO A 341 -28.06 -0.60 -16.72
C PRO A 341 -27.98 0.82 -17.30
N ILE A 342 -28.87 1.11 -18.26
CA ILE A 342 -29.03 2.42 -18.89
C ILE A 342 -30.50 2.84 -18.90
N ARG A 343 -30.73 4.16 -18.88
CA ARG A 343 -32.05 4.73 -19.14
C ARG A 343 -32.10 5.21 -20.59
N MET A 344 -33.23 4.96 -21.23
CA MET A 344 -33.43 5.19 -22.66
C MET A 344 -34.71 5.99 -22.89
N PHE A 345 -34.58 7.11 -23.59
CA PHE A 345 -35.70 7.94 -24.01
C PHE A 345 -35.66 8.10 -25.53
N ALA A 346 -36.79 7.95 -26.21
CA ALA A 346 -36.87 8.05 -27.66
C ALA A 346 -38.03 8.96 -28.08
N VAL A 347 -37.81 9.76 -29.12
CA VAL A 347 -38.81 10.66 -29.72
C VAL A 347 -38.85 10.44 -31.22
N LEU A 348 -40.01 10.03 -31.73
CA LEU A 348 -40.27 9.80 -33.15
C LEU A 348 -41.48 10.64 -33.57
N GLN A 349 -41.25 11.86 -34.04
CA GLN A 349 -42.30 12.82 -34.41
C GLN A 349 -42.26 13.08 -35.93
N PRO A 350 -43.38 12.90 -36.67
CA PRO A 350 -43.40 13.13 -38.10
C PRO A 350 -42.91 14.54 -38.48
N GLY A 351 -42.04 14.63 -39.49
CA GLY A 351 -41.44 15.89 -39.94
C GLY A 351 -40.21 16.34 -39.14
N GLU A 352 -39.88 15.67 -38.03
CA GLU A 352 -38.67 15.92 -37.24
C GLU A 352 -37.68 14.75 -37.37
N SER A 353 -36.41 15.01 -37.05
CA SER A 353 -35.40 13.94 -36.94
C SER A 353 -35.72 13.03 -35.76
N ALA A 354 -35.63 11.71 -35.98
CA ALA A 354 -35.75 10.71 -34.93
C ALA A 354 -34.66 10.89 -33.87
N LYS A 355 -35.01 10.89 -32.58
CA LYS A 355 -34.05 11.08 -31.49
C LYS A 355 -34.04 9.92 -30.53
N LEU A 356 -32.84 9.52 -30.11
CA LEU A 356 -32.63 8.53 -29.06
C LEU A 356 -31.61 9.08 -28.06
N MET A 357 -32.03 9.18 -26.81
CA MET A 357 -31.23 9.68 -25.71
C MET A 357 -30.96 8.55 -24.72
N LEU A 358 -29.68 8.33 -24.42
CA LEU A 358 -29.24 7.34 -23.45
C LEU A 358 -28.55 8.05 -22.28
N SER A 359 -28.80 7.56 -21.07
CA SER A 359 -28.07 8.03 -19.89
C SER A 359 -27.60 6.86 -19.04
N CYS A 360 -26.38 7.01 -18.50
CA CYS A 360 -25.80 6.09 -17.53
C CYS A 360 -25.06 6.88 -16.44
N GLY A 361 -25.63 6.91 -15.22
CA GLY A 361 -25.13 7.78 -14.17
C GLY A 361 -25.19 9.26 -14.59
N ALA A 362 -24.05 9.95 -14.54
CA ALA A 362 -23.93 11.35 -14.95
C ALA A 362 -23.73 11.55 -16.46
N ILE A 363 -23.48 10.48 -17.23
CA ILE A 363 -23.23 10.56 -18.67
C ILE A 363 -24.56 10.53 -19.40
N PHE A 364 -24.72 11.46 -20.34
CA PHE A 364 -25.89 11.60 -21.20
C PHE A 364 -25.42 11.78 -22.65
N VAL A 365 -26.05 11.05 -23.58
CA VAL A 365 -25.82 11.18 -25.02
C VAL A 365 -27.14 11.27 -25.76
N GLU A 366 -27.17 12.06 -26.83
CA GLU A 366 -28.28 12.15 -27.79
C GLU A 366 -27.76 11.77 -29.17
N ALA A 367 -28.43 10.82 -29.82
CA ALA A 367 -28.24 10.53 -31.24
C ALA A 367 -29.47 11.01 -32.03
N ALA A 368 -29.20 11.61 -33.18
CA ALA A 368 -30.20 12.04 -34.14
C ALA A 368 -30.15 11.13 -35.37
N GLY A 369 -31.32 10.67 -35.83
CA GLY A 369 -31.50 9.82 -36.98
C GLY A 369 -32.14 10.56 -38.15
N GLU A 370 -32.72 9.80 -39.07
CA GLU A 370 -33.42 10.39 -40.22
C GLU A 370 -34.75 11.04 -39.81
N ILE A 371 -35.30 11.84 -40.72
CA ILE A 371 -36.61 12.46 -40.56
C ILE A 371 -37.67 11.36 -40.48
N VAL A 372 -38.51 11.42 -39.46
CA VAL A 372 -39.64 10.52 -39.30
C VAL A 372 -40.70 10.91 -40.32
N GLU A 373 -41.11 9.95 -41.13
CA GLU A 373 -42.12 10.14 -42.16
C GLU A 373 -43.52 9.97 -41.58
N ARG A 374 -44.53 10.44 -42.32
CA ARG A 374 -45.93 10.21 -41.96
C ARG A 374 -46.41 8.90 -42.55
N ALA A 375 -46.91 8.00 -41.72
CA ALA A 375 -47.45 6.72 -42.13
C ALA A 375 -48.85 6.87 -42.75
N GLU A 376 -49.13 6.10 -43.80
CA GLU A 376 -50.49 6.00 -44.37
C GLU A 376 -51.46 5.22 -43.46
N LYS A 377 -50.92 4.41 -42.53
CA LYS A 377 -51.67 3.58 -41.58
C LYS A 377 -51.08 3.69 -40.17
N PRO A 378 -51.90 3.59 -39.11
CA PRO A 378 -51.42 3.54 -37.73
C PRO A 378 -50.31 2.51 -37.55
N GLN A 379 -49.21 2.93 -36.92
CA GLN A 379 -48.06 2.09 -36.63
C GLN A 379 -48.15 1.48 -35.23
N ASP A 380 -47.63 0.27 -35.10
CA ASP A 380 -47.54 -0.42 -33.81
C ASP A 380 -46.35 0.12 -32.99
N VAL A 381 -46.64 1.01 -32.04
CA VAL A 381 -45.64 1.60 -31.12
C VAL A 381 -44.88 0.54 -30.32
N SER A 382 -45.51 -0.59 -29.99
CA SER A 382 -44.88 -1.67 -29.22
C SER A 382 -43.76 -2.36 -30.02
N ARG A 383 -43.91 -2.45 -31.34
CA ARG A 383 -42.87 -2.97 -32.25
C ARG A 383 -41.63 -2.07 -32.27
N TYR A 384 -41.82 -0.75 -32.33
CA TYR A 384 -40.72 0.22 -32.29
C TYR A 384 -40.01 0.19 -30.93
N ALA A 385 -40.79 0.15 -29.83
CA ALA A 385 -40.28 0.00 -28.48
C ALA A 385 -39.44 -1.27 -28.30
N ALA A 386 -39.95 -2.42 -28.76
CA ALA A 386 -39.23 -3.69 -28.70
C ALA A 386 -37.95 -3.67 -29.54
N GLN A 387 -37.96 -2.99 -30.69
CA GLN A 387 -36.80 -2.91 -31.57
C GLN A 387 -35.69 -2.01 -31.00
N LEU A 388 -36.03 -0.89 -30.37
CA LEU A 388 -35.07 0.00 -29.71
C LEU A 388 -34.42 -0.64 -28.48
N GLN A 389 -35.15 -1.46 -27.73
CA GLN A 389 -34.65 -2.15 -26.54
C GLN A 389 -33.78 -3.39 -26.84
N LYS A 390 -33.66 -3.81 -28.11
CA LYS A 390 -32.79 -4.93 -28.52
C LYS A 390 -31.32 -4.51 -28.52
N LEU A 391 -30.73 -4.48 -27.33
CA LEU A 391 -29.33 -4.11 -27.11
C LEU A 391 -28.32 -5.24 -27.40
N GLY A 392 -28.78 -6.50 -27.47
CA GLY A 392 -28.01 -7.63 -28.01
C GLY A 392 -26.59 -7.77 -27.45
N ALA A 393 -25.59 -7.66 -28.32
CA ALA A 393 -24.17 -7.82 -27.99
C ALA A 393 -23.53 -6.62 -27.27
N THR A 394 -24.25 -5.49 -27.13
CA THR A 394 -23.72 -4.33 -26.39
C THR A 394 -23.54 -4.68 -24.91
N PRO A 395 -22.68 -3.96 -24.17
CA PRO A 395 -22.50 -4.17 -22.74
C PRO A 395 -23.65 -3.60 -21.90
N PHE A 396 -24.78 -3.19 -22.50
CA PHE A 396 -25.85 -2.46 -21.84
C PHE A 396 -27.12 -3.30 -21.67
N CYS A 397 -27.90 -2.99 -20.64
CA CYS A 397 -29.28 -3.44 -20.47
C CYS A 397 -30.19 -2.24 -20.16
N VAL A 398 -31.45 -2.30 -20.57
CA VAL A 398 -32.39 -1.20 -20.36
C VAL A 398 -33.03 -1.35 -18.98
N GLU A 399 -32.78 -0.38 -18.10
CA GLU A 399 -33.41 -0.29 -16.78
C GLU A 399 -34.75 0.46 -16.87
N HIS A 400 -34.76 1.57 -17.61
CA HIS A 400 -35.95 2.38 -17.84
C HIS A 400 -36.03 2.79 -19.31
N PHE A 401 -37.22 2.65 -19.90
CA PHE A 401 -37.50 3.01 -21.28
C PHE A 401 -38.72 3.92 -21.38
N THR A 402 -38.65 4.93 -22.25
CA THR A 402 -39.80 5.76 -22.59
C THR A 402 -39.74 6.14 -24.06
N LEU A 403 -40.86 5.95 -24.78
CA LEU A 403 -41.01 6.28 -26.20
C LEU A 403 -42.14 7.29 -26.38
N ARG A 404 -41.86 8.39 -27.07
CA ARG A 404 -42.87 9.33 -27.58
C ARG A 404 -42.98 9.16 -29.08
N MET A 405 -44.09 8.58 -29.51
CA MET A 405 -44.34 8.26 -30.92
C MET A 405 -45.85 8.32 -31.20
N PRO A 406 -46.33 9.28 -32.00
CA PRO A 406 -47.68 9.26 -32.55
C PRO A 406 -47.93 8.04 -33.44
N GLU A 407 -49.18 7.61 -33.57
CA GLU A 407 -49.52 6.45 -34.41
C GLU A 407 -49.24 6.66 -35.91
N ASP A 408 -49.19 7.91 -36.37
CA ASP A 408 -48.88 8.27 -37.76
C ASP A 408 -47.38 8.46 -38.03
N ALA A 409 -46.50 8.10 -37.09
CA ALA A 409 -45.04 8.17 -37.26
C ALA A 409 -44.48 6.91 -37.92
N PHE A 410 -43.70 7.05 -39.01
CA PHE A 410 -43.04 5.95 -39.70
C PHE A 410 -41.52 6.18 -39.78
N LEU A 411 -40.76 5.17 -39.37
CA LEU A 411 -39.32 5.11 -39.62
C LEU A 411 -38.94 3.66 -39.97
N PRO A 412 -38.26 3.40 -41.10
CA PRO A 412 -37.86 2.05 -41.45
C PRO A 412 -37.02 1.39 -40.34
N MET A 413 -37.26 0.11 -40.05
CA MET A 413 -36.58 -0.63 -38.97
C MET A 413 -35.05 -0.61 -39.12
N GLY A 414 -34.53 -0.57 -40.34
CA GLY A 414 -33.09 -0.42 -40.61
C GLY A 414 -32.52 0.90 -40.08
N LYS A 415 -33.28 2.00 -40.20
CA LYS A 415 -32.91 3.33 -39.71
C LYS A 415 -33.05 3.42 -38.20
N LEU A 416 -34.07 2.80 -37.62
CA LEU A 416 -34.22 2.65 -36.17
C LEU A 416 -33.06 1.86 -35.56
N ASN A 417 -32.60 0.80 -36.25
CA ASN A 417 -31.43 0.02 -35.85
C ASN A 417 -30.13 0.83 -35.93
N ALA A 418 -29.99 1.68 -36.96
CA ALA A 418 -28.85 2.59 -37.06
C ALA A 418 -28.84 3.58 -35.90
N LEU A 419 -29.96 4.29 -35.67
CA LEU A 419 -30.11 5.22 -34.54
C LEU A 419 -29.76 4.58 -33.19
N ARG A 420 -30.24 3.34 -32.95
CA ARG A 420 -29.91 2.59 -31.75
C ARG A 420 -28.41 2.30 -31.61
N ARG A 421 -27.76 1.86 -32.69
CA ARG A 421 -26.32 1.59 -32.69
C ARG A 421 -25.53 2.86 -32.44
N ASP A 422 -25.84 3.93 -33.16
CA ASP A 422 -25.14 5.22 -33.07
C ASP A 422 -25.23 5.78 -31.64
N ALA A 423 -26.41 5.69 -31.00
CA ALA A 423 -26.57 6.09 -29.60
C ALA A 423 -25.76 5.21 -28.63
N CYS A 424 -25.75 3.89 -28.83
CA CYS A 424 -24.97 2.96 -28.00
C CYS A 424 -23.47 3.19 -28.16
N ASP A 425 -23.01 3.43 -29.39
CA ASP A 425 -21.60 3.68 -29.70
C ASP A 425 -21.16 5.04 -29.13
N ALA A 426 -21.99 6.08 -29.23
CA ALA A 426 -21.73 7.37 -28.59
C ALA A 426 -21.65 7.24 -27.07
N LEU A 427 -22.57 6.48 -26.44
CA LEU A 427 -22.51 6.24 -25.00
C LEU A 427 -21.23 5.49 -24.61
N LEU A 428 -20.87 4.45 -25.37
CA LEU A 428 -19.65 3.68 -25.11
C LEU A 428 -18.39 4.55 -25.23
N GLN A 429 -18.30 5.39 -26.26
CA GLN A 429 -17.21 6.35 -26.45
C GLN A 429 -17.07 7.31 -25.27
N CYS A 430 -18.19 7.83 -24.74
CA CYS A 430 -18.15 8.70 -23.56
C CYS A 430 -17.70 7.93 -22.30
N LEU A 431 -18.11 6.68 -22.15
CA LEU A 431 -17.74 5.84 -21.01
C LEU A 431 -16.26 5.44 -21.02
N THR A 432 -15.66 5.34 -22.20
CA THR A 432 -14.26 4.95 -22.39
C THR A 432 -13.40 6.11 -22.89
N ALA A 433 -13.84 7.35 -22.65
CA ALA A 433 -13.15 8.54 -23.15
C ALA A 433 -11.79 8.71 -22.47
N ARG A 434 -10.76 8.96 -23.29
CA ARG A 434 -9.40 9.23 -22.82
C ARG A 434 -9.28 10.65 -22.30
N ARG A 435 -8.43 10.84 -21.29
CA ARG A 435 -8.11 12.17 -20.75
C ARG A 435 -6.95 12.78 -21.53
N LYS A 436 -6.81 14.10 -21.45
CA LYS A 436 -5.65 14.81 -21.99
C LYS A 436 -4.81 15.35 -20.85
N ALA A 437 -3.55 14.92 -20.74
CA ALA A 437 -2.68 15.36 -19.68
C ALA A 437 -2.35 16.87 -19.79
N PRO A 438 -2.18 17.56 -18.64
CA PRO A 438 -1.59 18.90 -18.61
C PRO A 438 -0.16 18.91 -19.19
N GLU A 439 0.23 20.03 -19.80
CA GLU A 439 1.57 20.25 -20.38
C GLU A 439 2.06 21.66 -20.03
N PRO A 440 3.37 21.87 -19.73
CA PRO A 440 4.43 20.86 -19.61
C PRO A 440 4.44 20.17 -18.23
N MET A 441 4.96 18.94 -18.16
CA MET A 441 5.28 18.29 -16.88
C MET A 441 6.61 18.78 -16.31
N CYS A 442 6.65 19.09 -15.01
CA CYS A 442 7.78 19.56 -14.24
C CYS A 442 8.40 18.44 -13.39
N MET A 443 9.73 18.40 -13.38
CA MET A 443 10.55 17.43 -12.63
C MET A 443 11.55 18.13 -11.70
N ARG A 444 11.29 19.38 -11.29
CA ARG A 444 12.27 20.17 -10.54
C ARG A 444 12.30 19.72 -9.07
N PRO A 445 13.40 19.11 -8.59
CA PRO A 445 13.56 18.91 -7.16
C PRO A 445 13.88 20.26 -6.51
N ILE A 446 13.36 20.49 -5.31
CA ILE A 446 13.84 21.60 -4.47
C ILE A 446 15.13 21.14 -3.79
N LEU A 447 16.17 21.95 -3.92
CA LEU A 447 17.44 21.70 -3.25
C LEU A 447 17.32 22.09 -1.78
N HIS A 448 17.72 21.18 -0.89
CA HIS A 448 17.83 21.46 0.53
C HIS A 448 19.23 21.07 1.00
N HIS A 449 20.05 22.01 1.45
CA HIS A 449 21.37 21.66 1.95
C HIS A 449 21.27 21.30 3.44
N GLY A 450 21.58 20.05 3.77
CA GLY A 450 21.79 19.63 5.16
C GLY A 450 23.09 20.18 5.74
N ASP A 451 23.20 20.16 7.07
CA ASP A 451 24.43 20.53 7.77
C ASP A 451 25.48 19.41 7.59
N SER A 452 26.51 19.66 6.80
CA SER A 452 27.59 18.72 6.49
C SER A 452 28.56 18.49 7.67
N GLY A 453 28.06 17.88 8.75
CA GLY A 453 28.80 17.66 10.00
C GLY A 453 29.29 16.24 10.23
N GLY A 454 28.80 15.25 9.47
CA GLY A 454 29.18 13.85 9.63
C GLY A 454 29.04 13.34 11.07
N LYS A 455 27.96 13.72 11.77
CA LYS A 455 27.75 13.37 13.18
C LYS A 455 27.71 11.86 13.39
N ILE A 456 28.28 11.38 14.49
CA ILE A 456 28.22 9.99 14.92
C ILE A 456 26.97 9.80 15.77
N LEU A 457 25.96 9.16 15.18
CA LEU A 457 24.71 8.78 15.85
C LEU A 457 24.79 7.32 16.28
N ALA A 458 24.71 7.05 17.58
CA ALA A 458 24.71 5.69 18.12
C ALA A 458 23.29 5.28 18.55
N ARG A 459 22.69 4.31 17.86
CA ARG A 459 21.42 3.70 18.32
C ARG A 459 21.71 2.59 19.31
N VAL A 460 21.09 2.68 20.48
CA VAL A 460 21.33 1.78 21.62
C VAL A 460 20.03 1.32 22.24
N ARG A 461 20.06 0.17 22.92
CA ARG A 461 18.91 -0.48 23.56
C ARG A 461 18.86 -0.28 25.07
N THR A 462 20.02 -0.08 25.70
CA THR A 462 20.15 0.01 27.16
C THR A 462 20.90 1.28 27.60
N THR A 463 20.77 1.61 28.88
CA THR A 463 21.46 2.74 29.52
C THR A 463 22.98 2.58 29.52
N GLU A 464 23.47 1.35 29.69
CA GLU A 464 24.90 1.03 29.73
C GLU A 464 25.52 1.21 28.34
N GLN A 465 24.80 0.82 27.28
CA GLN A 465 25.22 1.08 25.90
C GLN A 465 25.23 2.59 25.60
N ALA A 466 24.23 3.34 26.08
CA ALA A 466 24.18 4.79 25.92
C ALA A 466 25.41 5.47 26.58
N GLU A 467 25.73 5.08 27.81
CA GLU A 467 26.90 5.59 28.55
C GLU A 467 28.21 5.27 27.83
N ALA A 468 28.35 4.03 27.33
CA ALA A 468 29.51 3.63 26.55
C ALA A 468 29.66 4.42 25.25
N ALA A 469 28.55 4.66 24.53
CA ALA A 469 28.55 5.45 23.30
C ALA A 469 28.97 6.91 23.55
N PHE A 470 28.40 7.55 24.58
CA PHE A 470 28.78 8.92 24.94
C PHE A 470 30.25 9.01 25.35
N SER A 471 30.72 8.09 26.19
CA SER A 471 32.10 8.06 26.67
C SER A 471 33.11 7.82 25.54
N ALA A 472 32.70 7.15 24.47
CA ALA A 472 33.51 6.89 23.30
C ALA A 472 33.49 8.02 22.25
N GLY A 473 32.69 9.07 22.46
CA GLY A 473 32.66 10.26 21.60
C GLY A 473 31.52 10.31 20.58
N ALA A 474 30.44 9.56 20.78
CA ALA A 474 29.23 9.75 19.97
C ALA A 474 28.67 11.17 20.17
N ASP A 475 28.30 11.85 19.07
CA ASP A 475 27.71 13.19 19.13
C ASP A 475 26.26 13.14 19.63
N GLU A 476 25.56 12.06 19.29
CA GLU A 476 24.14 11.87 19.56
C GLU A 476 23.87 10.38 19.85
N VAL A 477 22.98 10.10 20.82
CA VAL A 477 22.52 8.74 21.14
C VAL A 477 21.03 8.63 20.89
N LEU A 478 20.65 7.66 20.06
CA LEU A 478 19.27 7.32 19.74
C LEU A 478 18.85 6.10 20.56
N LEU A 479 18.06 6.32 21.60
CA LEU A 479 17.55 5.24 22.42
C LEU A 479 16.39 4.53 21.71
N ASP A 480 16.54 3.23 21.46
CA ASP A 480 15.49 2.32 21.04
C ASP A 480 15.29 1.29 22.15
N PRO A 481 14.52 1.60 23.22
CA PRO A 481 14.54 0.79 24.43
C PRO A 481 14.02 -0.64 24.20
N VAL A 482 14.44 -1.58 25.07
CA VAL A 482 13.89 -2.94 25.09
C VAL A 482 12.41 -2.99 25.50
N SER A 483 11.95 -1.94 26.18
CA SER A 483 10.56 -1.77 26.60
C SER A 483 10.20 -0.29 26.59
N TYR A 484 9.11 0.05 25.91
CA TYR A 484 8.47 1.36 26.02
C TYR A 484 7.48 1.39 27.20
N ALA A 485 7.10 0.22 27.71
CA ALA A 485 6.19 0.10 28.85
C ALA A 485 6.86 0.40 30.20
N ASP A 486 8.19 0.30 30.29
CA ASP A 486 8.89 0.41 31.58
C ASP A 486 9.05 1.89 31.98
N GLU A 487 8.67 2.25 33.22
CA GLU A 487 8.75 3.62 33.74
C GLU A 487 10.15 4.06 34.17
N GLU A 488 11.08 3.12 34.33
CA GLU A 488 12.42 3.39 34.86
C GLU A 488 13.38 4.00 33.85
N VAL A 489 13.16 3.76 32.54
CA VAL A 489 14.04 4.22 31.46
C VAL A 489 14.25 5.74 31.49
N PRO A 490 13.19 6.58 31.57
CA PRO A 490 13.31 8.03 31.81
C PRO A 490 14.17 8.42 33.01
N ARG A 491 13.99 7.76 34.16
CA ARG A 491 14.66 8.12 35.42
C ARG A 491 16.16 7.83 35.35
N MET A 492 16.54 6.71 34.75
CA MET A 492 17.94 6.32 34.63
C MET A 492 18.73 7.21 33.66
N LEU A 493 18.07 7.82 32.68
CA LEU A 493 18.72 8.64 31.66
C LEU A 493 19.02 10.09 32.11
N GLN A 494 18.32 10.59 33.12
CA GLN A 494 18.51 11.95 33.65
C GLN A 494 19.95 12.22 34.12
N LYS A 495 20.66 11.21 34.62
CA LYS A 495 22.03 11.34 35.16
C LYS A 495 23.12 11.53 34.09
N TYR A 496 22.80 11.33 32.81
CA TYR A 496 23.78 11.33 31.71
C TYR A 496 23.81 12.62 30.87
N ARG A 497 23.19 13.70 31.36
CA ARG A 497 23.05 14.99 30.65
C ARG A 497 24.35 15.84 30.58
N LYS A 498 25.51 15.25 30.23
CA LYS A 498 26.74 16.01 29.97
C LYS A 498 27.26 15.78 28.56
N GLY A 499 27.18 16.80 27.70
CA GLY A 499 27.98 16.96 26.48
C GLY A 499 27.37 16.51 25.14
N ALA A 500 26.45 15.53 25.12
CA ALA A 500 25.88 14.95 23.89
C ALA A 500 24.34 14.84 23.93
N ARG A 501 23.69 14.79 22.76
CA ARG A 501 22.20 14.85 22.65
C ARG A 501 21.56 13.47 22.79
N LEU A 502 20.44 13.40 23.50
CA LEU A 502 19.67 12.16 23.70
C LEU A 502 18.38 12.20 22.88
N LEU A 503 18.16 11.17 22.06
CA LEU A 503 17.03 11.05 21.13
C LEU A 503 16.23 9.77 21.41
N LEU A 504 14.96 9.74 21.02
CA LEU A 504 14.10 8.55 21.13
C LEU A 504 13.76 7.98 19.76
N SER A 505 14.05 6.70 19.52
CA SER A 505 13.52 5.98 18.37
C SER A 505 12.06 5.63 18.65
N LEU A 506 11.18 5.76 17.67
CA LEU A 506 9.80 5.27 17.80
C LEU A 506 9.64 3.88 17.17
N PRO A 507 8.82 2.97 17.74
CA PRO A 507 8.51 1.68 17.12
C PRO A 507 7.80 1.90 15.77
N ALA A 508 8.14 1.18 14.70
CA ALA A 508 7.55 1.45 13.38
C ALA A 508 6.06 1.05 13.25
N SER A 509 5.50 0.37 14.26
CA SER A 509 4.09 0.01 14.33
C SER A 509 3.57 0.28 15.74
N MET A 510 2.57 1.15 15.83
CA MET A 510 1.80 1.47 17.04
C MET A 510 0.34 1.47 16.62
N ILE A 511 -0.44 0.51 17.10
CA ILE A 511 -1.83 0.27 16.67
C ILE A 511 -2.80 0.56 17.82
N GLY A 512 -2.38 0.21 19.03
CA GLY A 512 -3.18 0.36 20.23
C GLY A 512 -3.14 1.79 20.78
N ALA A 513 -4.22 2.20 21.44
CA ALA A 513 -4.30 3.52 22.06
C ALA A 513 -3.32 3.65 23.25
N SER A 514 -3.10 2.56 23.99
CA SER A 514 -2.16 2.54 25.12
C SER A 514 -0.71 2.68 24.63
N GLU A 515 -0.36 2.05 23.49
CA GLU A 515 0.95 2.20 22.85
C GLU A 515 1.22 3.68 22.50
N HIS A 516 0.26 4.36 21.87
CA HIS A 516 0.35 5.78 21.54
C HIS A 516 0.48 6.66 22.78
N ALA A 517 -0.36 6.43 23.79
CA ALA A 517 -0.34 7.20 25.04
C ALA A 517 1.01 7.09 25.74
N ARG A 518 1.55 5.87 25.84
CA ARG A 518 2.82 5.62 26.52
C ARG A 518 4.01 6.27 25.80
N VAL A 519 4.06 6.18 24.47
CA VAL A 519 5.10 6.86 23.69
C VAL A 519 4.97 8.37 23.78
N SER A 520 3.75 8.91 23.78
CA SER A 520 3.51 10.35 23.93
C SER A 520 4.00 10.86 25.30
N GLU A 521 3.78 10.12 26.37
CA GLU A 521 4.30 10.43 27.70
C GLU A 521 5.84 10.51 27.72
N LEU A 522 6.52 9.56 27.07
CA LEU A 522 7.98 9.57 26.95
C LEU A 522 8.47 10.81 26.20
N LEU A 523 7.83 11.19 25.09
CA LEU A 523 8.18 12.38 24.32
C LEU A 523 7.96 13.67 25.14
N GLN A 524 6.90 13.72 25.95
CA GLN A 524 6.56 14.87 26.80
C GLN A 524 7.37 14.96 28.10
N SER A 525 8.22 13.97 28.40
CA SER A 525 9.04 13.94 29.62
C SER A 525 10.10 15.05 29.71
N GLY A 526 10.39 15.76 28.61
CA GLY A 526 11.45 16.77 28.52
C GLY A 526 12.87 16.20 28.55
N LEU A 527 13.02 14.87 28.43
CA LEU A 527 14.31 14.18 28.43
C LEU A 527 14.99 14.15 27.07
N PHE A 528 14.18 14.08 26.00
CA PHE A 528 14.69 13.87 24.65
C PHE A 528 14.80 15.19 23.90
N ASP A 529 15.94 15.42 23.27
CA ASP A 529 16.21 16.57 22.39
C ASP A 529 15.63 16.36 20.99
N GLY A 530 15.08 15.18 20.72
CA GLY A 530 14.55 14.81 19.42
C GLY A 530 14.10 13.36 19.35
N ALA A 531 13.49 12.99 18.22
CA ALA A 531 13.00 11.63 18.02
C ALA A 531 13.08 11.19 16.56
N GLU A 532 13.13 9.88 16.35
CA GLU A 532 13.07 9.24 15.04
C GLU A 532 11.69 8.62 14.80
N ALA A 533 11.00 9.08 13.75
CA ALA A 533 9.77 8.49 13.26
C ALA A 533 10.05 7.40 12.22
N ASN A 534 9.42 6.24 12.36
CA ASN A 534 9.54 5.11 11.45
C ASN A 534 8.23 4.78 10.72
N ASN A 535 7.19 5.60 10.90
CA ASN A 535 5.89 5.52 10.22
C ASN A 535 5.32 6.93 9.98
N LEU A 536 4.46 7.11 8.97
CA LEU A 536 3.95 8.43 8.58
C LEU A 536 3.18 9.11 9.71
N GLY A 537 2.34 8.37 10.45
CA GLY A 537 1.53 8.94 11.55
C GLY A 537 2.34 9.53 12.70
N GLN A 538 3.58 9.07 12.87
CA GLN A 538 4.49 9.54 13.91
C GLN A 538 5.03 10.93 13.64
N CYS A 539 4.90 11.43 12.41
CA CYS A 539 5.28 12.80 12.05
C CYS A 539 4.62 13.84 12.96
N SER A 540 3.32 13.68 13.22
CA SER A 540 2.55 14.56 14.11
C SER A 540 2.97 14.42 15.58
N MET A 541 3.31 13.21 16.03
CA MET A 541 3.69 12.95 17.42
C MET A 541 4.96 13.69 17.83
N ILE A 542 5.92 13.82 16.92
CA ILE A 542 7.23 14.43 17.22
C ILE A 542 7.32 15.89 16.77
N ALA A 543 6.21 16.50 16.32
CA ALA A 543 6.20 17.84 15.72
C ALA A 543 6.68 18.95 16.67
N HIS A 544 6.54 18.75 17.98
CA HIS A 544 6.96 19.70 19.01
C HIS A 544 8.45 19.60 19.37
N LEU A 545 9.16 18.57 18.89
CA LEU A 545 10.56 18.34 19.23
C LEU A 545 11.50 19.10 18.28
N PRO A 546 12.65 19.59 18.77
CA PRO A 546 13.54 20.43 17.97
C PRO A 546 14.35 19.65 16.93
N LEU A 547 14.66 18.38 17.17
CA LEU A 547 15.28 17.50 16.18
C LEU A 547 14.33 16.36 15.79
N ARG A 548 13.83 16.41 14.56
CA ARG A 548 12.92 15.41 14.01
C ARG A 548 13.64 14.59 12.94
N ILE A 549 13.82 13.29 13.19
CA ILE A 549 14.48 12.38 12.26
C ILE A 549 13.42 11.55 11.53
N ALA A 550 13.43 11.59 10.20
CA ALA A 550 12.74 10.60 9.37
C ALA A 550 13.60 9.33 9.34
N GLY A 551 13.17 8.29 10.04
CA GLY A 551 13.87 7.01 10.10
C GLY A 551 13.80 6.24 8.80
N SER A 552 14.62 5.19 8.68
CA SER A 552 14.67 4.36 7.47
C SER A 552 13.35 3.65 7.16
N GLY A 553 12.44 3.51 8.14
CA GLY A 553 11.09 3.01 7.94
C GLY A 553 10.22 3.85 6.99
N LEU A 554 10.57 5.12 6.78
CA LEU A 554 9.89 6.01 5.83
C LEU A 554 10.43 5.88 4.38
N ASN A 555 11.41 5.01 4.16
CA ASN A 555 11.84 4.57 2.83
C ASN A 555 12.27 5.70 1.88
N ALA A 556 13.17 6.58 2.32
CA ALA A 556 13.81 7.56 1.44
C ALA A 556 14.79 6.88 0.46
N LEU A 557 14.36 6.67 -0.80
CA LEU A 557 15.17 6.09 -1.90
C LEU A 557 15.47 7.09 -3.03
N ASN A 558 14.90 8.29 -2.97
CA ASN A 558 15.11 9.36 -3.94
C ASN A 558 15.05 10.73 -3.27
N ALA A 559 15.61 11.74 -3.92
CA ALA A 559 15.75 13.11 -3.43
C ALA A 559 14.39 13.79 -3.25
N VAL A 560 13.42 13.54 -4.14
CA VAL A 560 12.07 14.12 -4.02
C VAL A 560 11.36 13.57 -2.79
N CYS A 561 11.50 12.28 -2.49
CA CYS A 561 10.99 11.68 -1.26
C CYS A 561 11.64 12.31 -0.02
N ALA A 562 12.97 12.47 0.00
CA ALA A 562 13.68 13.14 1.08
C ALA A 562 13.19 14.59 1.28
N GLU A 563 12.95 15.32 0.20
CA GLU A 563 12.38 16.67 0.21
C GLU A 563 10.96 16.69 0.80
N GLN A 564 10.10 15.75 0.42
CA GLN A 564 8.75 15.67 0.99
C GLN A 564 8.78 15.39 2.50
N LEU A 565 9.75 14.61 2.97
CA LEU A 565 9.94 14.42 4.39
C LEU A 565 10.39 15.74 5.06
N VAL A 566 11.25 16.53 4.43
CA VAL A 566 11.57 17.89 4.94
C VAL A 566 10.33 18.78 4.96
N ALA A 567 9.46 18.73 3.94
CA ALA A 567 8.22 19.48 3.89
C ALA A 567 7.22 19.06 4.99
N LEU A 568 7.25 17.80 5.43
CA LEU A 568 6.53 17.30 6.61
C LEU A 568 7.18 17.74 7.95
N GLY A 569 8.30 18.45 7.88
CA GLY A 569 9.00 19.09 8.99
C GLY A 569 10.08 18.24 9.64
N PHE A 570 10.58 17.21 8.97
CA PHE A 570 11.77 16.48 9.41
C PHE A 570 13.04 17.31 9.13
N ASN A 571 13.99 17.30 10.09
CA ASN A 571 15.26 18.02 9.97
C ASN A 571 16.40 17.12 9.49
N ARG A 572 16.26 15.79 9.64
CA ARG A 572 17.26 14.82 9.21
C ARG A 572 16.58 13.60 8.62
N ILE A 573 17.05 13.18 7.44
CA ILE A 573 16.48 12.05 6.71
C ILE A 573 17.45 10.87 6.74
N MET A 574 17.05 9.75 7.34
CA MET A 574 17.80 8.50 7.29
C MET A 574 17.47 7.78 5.98
N LEU A 575 18.47 7.64 5.12
CA LEU A 575 18.30 6.99 3.82
C LEU A 575 18.08 5.48 3.96
N SER A 576 17.41 4.89 2.98
CA SER A 576 17.16 3.45 2.94
C SER A 576 18.46 2.64 2.85
N GLN A 577 18.48 1.49 3.55
CA GLN A 577 19.59 0.55 3.55
C GLN A 577 19.69 -0.27 2.24
N GLU A 578 18.74 -0.11 1.31
CA GLU A 578 18.77 -0.73 -0.03
C GLU A 578 19.56 0.09 -1.06
N LEU A 579 20.04 1.29 -0.70
CA LEU A 579 20.77 2.17 -1.62
C LEU A 579 22.23 1.76 -1.79
N THR A 580 22.69 1.83 -3.03
CA THR A 580 24.12 1.75 -3.41
C THR A 580 24.82 3.10 -3.22
N LYS A 581 26.15 3.12 -3.18
CA LYS A 581 26.93 4.37 -3.11
C LYS A 581 26.53 5.41 -4.16
N PRO A 582 26.41 5.08 -5.46
CA PRO A 582 25.98 6.05 -6.46
C PRO A 582 24.58 6.62 -6.17
N GLN A 583 23.64 5.80 -5.71
CA GLN A 583 22.28 6.24 -5.41
C GLN A 583 22.24 7.11 -4.15
N MET A 584 23.02 6.77 -3.11
CA MET A 584 23.20 7.62 -1.95
C MET A 584 23.74 9.00 -2.34
N ARG A 585 24.75 9.05 -3.21
CA ARG A 585 25.31 10.31 -3.72
C ARG A 585 24.25 11.15 -4.43
N ASP A 586 23.48 10.54 -5.32
CA ASP A 586 22.46 11.23 -6.13
C ASP A 586 21.39 11.95 -5.24
N ILE A 587 21.20 11.49 -3.99
CA ILE A 587 20.32 12.07 -2.98
C ILE A 587 21.07 13.06 -2.08
N LEU A 588 22.14 12.61 -1.42
CA LEU A 588 22.86 13.36 -0.39
C LEU A 588 23.43 14.69 -0.89
N GLU A 589 23.89 14.74 -2.15
CA GLU A 589 24.39 15.99 -2.75
C GLU A 589 23.30 17.06 -2.91
N LYS A 590 22.02 16.66 -2.94
CA LYS A 590 20.86 17.55 -3.15
C LYS A 590 20.12 17.91 -1.87
N THR A 591 20.02 16.95 -0.94
CA THR A 591 19.14 17.07 0.24
C THR A 591 19.88 17.03 1.58
N GLY A 592 21.16 16.63 1.60
CA GLY A 592 21.77 16.09 2.81
C GLY A 592 21.11 14.77 3.22
N GLY A 593 21.40 14.32 4.44
CA GLY A 593 20.83 13.10 5.00
C GLY A 593 21.82 12.31 5.85
N ALA A 594 21.33 11.19 6.37
CA ALA A 594 22.08 10.26 7.20
C ALA A 594 22.04 8.84 6.64
N VAL A 595 23.10 8.08 6.91
CA VAL A 595 23.25 6.70 6.42
C VAL A 595 23.72 5.77 7.52
N MET A 596 23.29 4.51 7.51
CA MET A 596 23.81 3.50 8.43
C MET A 596 25.15 2.97 7.94
N ILE A 597 26.19 3.04 8.77
CA ILE A 597 27.52 2.53 8.45
C ILE A 597 27.89 1.28 9.24
N TYR A 598 27.22 1.02 10.37
CA TYR A 598 27.48 -0.13 11.23
C TYR A 598 26.16 -0.67 11.82
N GLY A 599 26.06 -2.00 11.94
CA GLY A 599 25.01 -2.68 12.70
C GLY A 599 24.26 -3.74 11.91
N ARG A 600 23.43 -4.53 12.60
CA ARG A 600 22.54 -5.49 11.93
C ARG A 600 21.33 -4.78 11.34
N THR A 601 21.16 -4.87 10.03
CA THR A 601 19.94 -4.40 9.35
C THR A 601 18.72 -5.15 9.90
N GLN A 602 17.68 -4.41 10.25
CA GLN A 602 16.38 -4.98 10.57
C GLN A 602 15.69 -5.46 9.29
N THR A 603 15.61 -6.77 9.10
CA THR A 603 15.09 -7.38 7.87
C THR A 603 13.57 -7.54 7.87
N MET A 604 12.96 -7.77 9.02
CA MET A 604 11.50 -7.85 9.19
C MET A 604 11.10 -7.30 10.56
N GLN A 605 9.86 -6.82 10.66
CA GLN A 605 9.19 -6.50 11.91
C GLN A 605 7.94 -7.36 12.05
N LEU A 606 7.79 -8.06 13.16
CA LEU A 606 6.80 -9.12 13.35
C LEU A 606 5.90 -8.74 14.53
N ARG A 607 4.58 -8.67 14.30
CA ARG A 607 3.58 -8.63 15.38
C ARG A 607 3.25 -10.03 15.88
N HIS A 608 3.31 -11.03 15.00
CA HIS A 608 3.28 -12.43 15.37
C HIS A 608 4.67 -12.86 15.88
N CYS A 609 4.76 -13.30 17.14
CA CYS A 609 6.02 -13.64 17.78
C CYS A 609 6.38 -15.13 17.56
N PRO A 610 7.44 -15.45 16.78
CA PRO A 610 7.83 -16.85 16.54
C PRO A 610 8.21 -17.60 17.83
N THR A 611 8.83 -16.88 18.77
CA THR A 611 9.23 -17.42 20.09
C THR A 611 8.01 -17.83 20.91
N GLN A 612 6.99 -16.97 20.93
CA GLN A 612 5.76 -17.23 21.67
C GLN A 612 5.00 -18.44 21.10
N GLU A 613 4.89 -18.53 19.77
CA GLU A 613 4.20 -19.65 19.13
C GLU A 613 4.89 -20.99 19.40
N GLN A 614 6.23 -21.02 19.39
CA GLN A 614 7.00 -22.26 19.53
C GLN A 614 7.24 -22.67 20.99
N GLN A 615 7.39 -21.72 21.90
CA GLN A 615 7.89 -21.99 23.27
C GLN A 615 7.11 -21.26 24.37
N GLY A 616 6.02 -20.57 24.04
CA GLY A 616 5.31 -19.66 24.94
C GLY A 616 6.04 -18.32 25.14
N CYS A 617 5.33 -17.33 25.68
CA CYS A 617 5.94 -16.02 25.97
C CYS A 617 7.04 -16.19 27.03
N LYS A 618 8.23 -15.64 26.76
CA LYS A 618 9.40 -15.73 27.65
C LYS A 618 9.71 -14.43 28.39
N ASN A 619 8.87 -13.39 28.25
CA ASN A 619 9.14 -12.05 28.79
C ASN A 619 10.55 -11.53 28.43
N CYS A 620 10.96 -11.76 27.19
CA CYS A 620 12.27 -11.41 26.66
C CYS A 620 12.63 -9.94 26.91
N ALA A 621 13.91 -9.67 27.16
CA ALA A 621 14.48 -8.34 27.39
C ALA A 621 15.48 -7.97 26.28
N GLY A 622 15.01 -7.87 25.04
CA GLY A 622 15.81 -7.48 23.88
C GLY A 622 16.36 -8.65 23.05
N ALA A 623 16.42 -9.86 23.61
CA ALA A 623 16.80 -11.09 22.90
C ALA A 623 15.67 -12.12 22.94
N ALA A 624 15.18 -12.51 21.76
CA ALA A 624 14.02 -13.39 21.59
C ALA A 624 14.35 -14.73 20.90
N GLY A 625 15.62 -15.09 20.80
CA GLY A 625 16.08 -16.33 20.16
C GLY A 625 16.51 -16.10 18.71
N THR A 626 16.50 -17.15 17.90
CA THR A 626 17.00 -17.12 16.52
C THR A 626 16.12 -17.92 15.58
N LEU A 627 16.09 -17.51 14.30
CA LEU A 627 15.54 -18.30 13.21
C LEU A 627 16.70 -18.78 12.32
N VAL A 628 16.62 -20.01 11.84
CA VAL A 628 17.63 -20.60 10.96
C VAL A 628 16.96 -21.09 9.69
N ASP A 629 17.44 -20.60 8.55
CA ASP A 629 16.90 -20.97 7.24
C ASP A 629 17.51 -22.28 6.70
N GLU A 630 17.01 -22.73 5.56
CA GLU A 630 17.50 -23.96 4.90
C GLU A 630 18.97 -23.89 4.46
N ALA A 631 19.53 -22.69 4.28
CA ALA A 631 20.93 -22.47 3.97
C ALA A 631 21.82 -22.45 5.24
N GLY A 632 21.23 -22.57 6.43
CA GLY A 632 21.95 -22.54 7.70
C GLY A 632 22.29 -21.14 8.19
N ARG A 633 21.74 -20.08 7.57
CA ARG A 633 21.93 -18.70 8.04
C ARG A 633 21.11 -18.48 9.30
N VAL A 634 21.72 -17.87 10.30
CA VAL A 634 21.12 -17.63 11.62
C VAL A 634 20.72 -16.16 11.75
N PHE A 635 19.42 -15.91 11.92
CA PHE A 635 18.83 -14.59 12.05
C PHE A 635 18.43 -14.33 13.51
N PRO A 636 19.09 -13.40 14.22
CA PRO A 636 18.71 -13.05 15.58
C PRO A 636 17.32 -12.42 15.64
N LEU A 637 16.53 -12.79 16.65
CA LEU A 637 15.28 -12.14 16.99
C LEU A 637 15.49 -11.20 18.15
N SER A 638 15.06 -9.95 18.00
CA SER A 638 15.14 -8.92 19.03
C SER A 638 13.78 -8.32 19.30
N ASN A 639 13.30 -8.42 20.54
CA ASN A 639 11.98 -7.93 20.89
C ASN A 639 11.99 -6.51 21.49
N VAL A 640 10.83 -5.87 21.39
CA VAL A 640 10.48 -4.61 22.03
C VAL A 640 9.14 -4.79 22.70
N ARG A 641 9.07 -4.59 24.01
CA ARG A 641 7.80 -4.57 24.74
C ARG A 641 7.09 -3.25 24.54
N GLN A 642 5.83 -3.31 24.16
CA GLN A 642 4.91 -2.18 24.02
C GLN A 642 3.77 -2.34 25.04
N ALA A 643 2.95 -1.30 25.22
CA ALA A 643 1.86 -1.33 26.21
C ALA A 643 0.82 -2.42 25.92
N ASP A 644 0.49 -2.64 24.63
CA ASP A 644 -0.55 -3.59 24.21
C ASP A 644 0.03 -4.89 23.62
N GLY A 645 1.35 -5.14 23.79
CA GLY A 645 1.97 -6.36 23.27
C GLY A 645 3.48 -6.27 23.05
N CYS A 646 3.97 -6.97 22.04
CA CYS A 646 5.39 -7.09 21.74
C CYS A 646 5.63 -7.01 20.22
N LEU A 647 6.66 -6.26 19.83
CA LEU A 647 7.14 -6.22 18.46
C LEU A 647 8.45 -7.00 18.37
N VAL A 648 8.57 -7.94 17.44
CA VAL A 648 9.79 -8.73 17.25
C VAL A 648 10.48 -8.33 15.95
N ARG A 649 11.75 -7.99 16.02
CA ARG A 649 12.60 -7.67 14.88
C ARG A 649 13.40 -8.90 14.50
N MET A 650 13.38 -9.25 13.22
CA MET A 650 14.34 -10.21 12.68
C MET A 650 15.54 -9.43 12.14
N LEU A 651 16.70 -9.60 12.77
CA LEU A 651 17.94 -8.95 12.38
C LEU A 651 18.65 -9.77 11.30
N ASN A 652 19.36 -9.09 10.41
CA ASN A 652 20.15 -9.74 9.37
C ASN A 652 21.17 -10.71 9.99
N CYS A 653 21.49 -11.80 9.30
CA CYS A 653 22.41 -12.82 9.81
C CYS A 653 23.86 -12.32 9.94
N CYS A 654 24.24 -11.31 9.16
CA CYS A 654 25.54 -10.64 9.21
C CYS A 654 25.39 -9.18 9.63
N VAL A 655 26.33 -8.68 10.42
CA VAL A 655 26.50 -7.25 10.71
C VAL A 655 26.91 -6.53 9.43
N THR A 656 26.30 -5.38 9.14
CA THR A 656 26.80 -4.49 8.08
C THR A 656 27.87 -3.60 8.69
N ASP A 657 29.04 -3.51 8.06
CA ASP A 657 30.09 -2.58 8.46
C ASP A 657 30.77 -2.00 7.22
N ILE A 658 30.66 -0.69 7.05
CA ILE A 658 31.33 0.11 6.02
C ILE A 658 32.12 1.26 6.65
N THR A 659 32.46 1.16 7.93
CA THR A 659 33.15 2.22 8.69
C THR A 659 34.53 2.55 8.11
N ASP A 660 35.26 1.56 7.60
CA ASP A 660 36.52 1.74 6.87
C ASP A 660 36.35 2.46 5.52
N LEU A 661 35.12 2.55 5.01
CA LEU A 661 34.76 3.27 3.78
C LEU A 661 34.24 4.68 4.07
N TYR A 662 34.36 5.19 5.31
CA TYR A 662 33.85 6.52 5.69
C TYR A 662 34.33 7.63 4.76
N ALA A 663 35.63 7.66 4.44
CA ALA A 663 36.20 8.66 3.53
C ALA A 663 35.66 8.58 2.09
N ALA A 664 35.02 7.48 1.73
CA ALA A 664 34.40 7.27 0.42
C ALA A 664 32.90 7.60 0.40
N LEU A 665 32.31 8.02 1.54
CA LEU A 665 30.93 8.49 1.63
C LEU A 665 30.79 9.86 0.94
N PRO A 666 29.66 10.11 0.25
CA PRO A 666 29.26 11.49 -0.04
C PRO A 666 29.12 12.30 1.25
N PRO A 667 29.09 13.64 1.19
CA PRO A 667 28.81 14.47 2.36
C PRO A 667 27.50 14.03 3.03
N VAL A 668 27.57 13.78 4.35
CA VAL A 668 26.43 13.32 5.17
C VAL A 668 26.27 14.21 6.39
N ASP A 669 25.03 14.39 6.84
CA ASP A 669 24.73 15.10 8.08
C ASP A 669 25.09 14.24 9.29
N ALA A 670 24.85 12.93 9.18
CA ALA A 670 25.18 11.95 10.21
C ALA A 670 25.43 10.55 9.64
N VAL A 671 26.18 9.74 10.38
CA VAL A 671 26.27 8.30 10.20
C VAL A 671 25.64 7.60 11.40
N LEU A 672 24.90 6.52 11.14
CA LEU A 672 24.27 5.70 12.17
C LEU A 672 25.08 4.43 12.42
N LEU A 673 25.37 4.18 13.70
CA LEU A 673 25.80 2.89 14.21
C LEU A 673 24.62 2.28 15.00
N ALA A 674 24.09 1.15 14.54
CA ALA A 674 22.90 0.53 15.13
C ALA A 674 23.26 -0.71 15.95
N PHE A 675 23.25 -0.54 17.28
CA PHE A 675 23.58 -1.59 18.24
C PHE A 675 22.33 -2.28 18.76
N TYR A 676 22.30 -3.62 18.68
CA TYR A 676 21.18 -4.44 19.15
C TYR A 676 21.63 -5.55 20.09
N ASP A 677 22.70 -6.25 19.72
CA ASP A 677 23.27 -7.40 20.43
C ASP A 677 24.67 -7.13 21.01
N GLU A 678 25.24 -5.95 20.73
CA GLU A 678 26.58 -5.57 21.19
C GLU A 678 26.63 -5.25 22.69
N THR A 679 27.69 -5.70 23.35
CA THR A 679 28.03 -5.30 24.72
C THR A 679 28.45 -3.83 24.79
N PRO A 680 28.39 -3.17 25.96
CA PRO A 680 28.87 -1.79 26.11
C PRO A 680 30.32 -1.58 25.66
N ASN A 681 31.20 -2.57 25.85
CA ASN A 681 32.59 -2.49 25.38
C ASN A 681 32.70 -2.51 23.85
N GLU A 682 31.88 -3.33 23.18
CA GLU A 682 31.80 -3.36 21.72
C GLU A 682 31.21 -2.06 21.17
N VAL A 683 30.19 -1.50 21.83
CA VAL A 683 29.63 -0.18 21.49
C VAL A 683 30.73 0.88 21.54
N ALA A 684 31.47 0.97 22.65
CA ALA A 684 32.55 1.95 22.81
C ALA A 684 33.63 1.79 21.73
N LEU A 685 34.04 0.55 21.43
CA LEU A 685 35.01 0.26 20.37
C LEU A 685 34.52 0.73 19.00
N ARG A 686 33.29 0.41 18.62
CA ARG A 686 32.74 0.76 17.30
C ARG A 686 32.52 2.25 17.14
N VAL A 687 32.06 2.95 18.19
CA VAL A 687 31.95 4.41 18.20
C VAL A 687 33.33 5.06 18.05
N LYS A 688 34.34 4.58 18.79
CA LYS A 688 35.71 5.09 18.67
C LYS A 688 36.26 4.89 17.25
N ASN A 689 36.04 3.72 16.65
CA ASN A 689 36.44 3.46 15.26
C ASN A 689 35.77 4.41 14.28
N ALA A 690 34.47 4.70 14.44
CA ALA A 690 33.79 5.69 13.60
C ALA A 690 34.34 7.10 13.78
N CYS A 691 34.72 7.49 15.00
CA CYS A 691 35.39 8.77 15.27
C CYS A 691 36.76 8.85 14.59
N CYS A 692 37.58 7.79 14.69
CA CYS A 692 38.86 7.67 13.98
C CYS A 692 38.67 7.75 12.46
N ALA A 693 37.71 7.00 11.90
CA ALA A 693 37.41 7.02 10.47
C ALA A 693 36.97 8.41 9.97
N ARG A 694 36.15 9.12 10.76
CA ARG A 694 35.76 10.52 10.51
C ARG A 694 36.96 11.46 10.52
N ALA A 695 37.94 11.22 11.38
CA ALA A 695 39.20 11.97 11.43
C ALA A 695 40.18 11.61 10.29
N GLY A 696 39.81 10.71 9.38
CA GLY A 696 40.66 10.26 8.27
C GLY A 696 41.63 9.14 8.63
N GLU A 697 41.53 8.56 9.83
CA GLU A 697 42.34 7.43 10.26
C GLU A 697 41.83 6.12 9.65
N ARG A 698 42.76 5.20 9.37
CA ARG A 698 42.40 3.87 8.88
C ARG A 698 41.86 3.00 10.01
N VAL A 699 40.68 2.43 9.80
CA VAL A 699 40.07 1.44 10.70
C VAL A 699 39.79 0.13 9.95
N LEU A 700 39.55 -0.94 10.71
CA LEU A 700 39.14 -2.23 10.16
C LEU A 700 37.64 -2.46 10.40
N PRO A 701 36.92 -3.05 9.44
CA PRO A 701 35.54 -3.47 9.66
C PRO A 701 35.47 -4.60 10.69
N ALA A 702 34.28 -4.85 11.24
CA ALA A 702 34.01 -6.01 12.08
C ALA A 702 34.26 -7.33 11.35
N ASP A 703 34.78 -8.32 12.08
CA ASP A 703 35.05 -9.64 11.53
C ASP A 703 33.76 -10.30 11.02
N GLY A 704 33.80 -10.83 9.79
CA GLY A 704 32.66 -11.46 9.15
C GLY A 704 31.53 -10.49 8.74
N ALA A 705 31.76 -9.18 8.79
CA ALA A 705 30.77 -8.19 8.37
C ALA A 705 30.54 -8.21 6.86
N THR A 706 29.30 -7.87 6.47
CA THR A 706 28.93 -7.59 5.09
C THR A 706 29.03 -6.10 4.79
N ARG A 707 29.15 -5.75 3.51
CA ARG A 707 29.06 -4.35 3.03
C ARG A 707 27.61 -3.93 2.72
N GLY A 708 26.64 -4.80 2.98
CA GLY A 708 25.23 -4.54 2.67
C GLY A 708 25.02 -4.27 1.18
N HIS A 709 24.24 -3.23 0.86
CA HIS A 709 24.00 -2.79 -0.52
C HIS A 709 24.97 -1.73 -1.05
N TRP A 710 26.06 -1.42 -0.32
CA TRP A 710 27.05 -0.41 -0.72
C TRP A 710 27.47 -0.50 -2.19
N ALA A 711 27.81 -1.71 -2.64
CA ALA A 711 28.20 -2.02 -4.02
C ALA A 711 27.23 -2.98 -4.73
N ARG A 712 26.15 -3.40 -4.06
CA ARG A 712 25.23 -4.43 -4.53
C ARG A 712 23.85 -3.83 -4.79
N ALA A 713 23.53 -3.62 -6.06
CA ALA A 713 22.24 -3.06 -6.46
C ALA A 713 21.08 -3.97 -6.09
N VAL A 714 19.91 -3.37 -5.94
CA VAL A 714 18.64 -4.07 -5.68
C VAL A 714 17.72 -3.84 -6.88
N GLU A 715 17.06 -4.90 -7.33
CA GLU A 715 16.11 -4.88 -8.45
C GLU A 715 14.74 -4.31 -8.07
#